data_AF-A0A378IZF9-F1
#
_entry.id   AF-A0A378IZF9-F1
#
_cell.length_a   1.000
_cell.length_b   1.000
_cell.length_c   1.000
_cell.angle_alpha   90.00
_cell.angle_beta   90.00
_cell.angle_gamma   90.00
#
_symmetry.space_group_name_H-M   'P 1'
#
loop_
_entity.id
_entity.type
_entity.pdbx_description
1 polymer ?
#
loop_
_entity_poly.entity_id
_entity_poly.type
_entity_poly.pdbx_seq_one_letter_code
_entity_poly.pdbx_strand_id
1 'polypeptide(L)'
;MLVGRVQEFINALESIKDKLSEDDKALLNDFQEKYSGRFDPKAEEGTSDPLFPLELDSPLNEDDLAWIRACFARRWKNIADKEDDYTFYPGGVNIPWISLAKDLAAELKIPYLLVLIPTLKNQVDPDKLSRLEQAPDTRAIFLSDDGVWHRVLGLLEHLQHGKGQLATYDMAKQFRPRALTLNELYRIRSKRGEDLAFQLKNEHYSSFWNYVLRLIAPNWQRRGDCPTHLLPSLLDIIESYYDAAGREPKDFTEFQKCLKNFSIALSACSLEDINHFYGIPIDFGDKKRSYLIEILLDCMQNTEDLHDKLAAVAKWLCQFDPTLVGKHEKLQPLYQSLKVGNYFEVAQLCELVQALELNDTDPLKPEIDQLVQRLRGEDEIKPEIIEQIKQIYALRWKSIIDTPNDYTRRQDRPNRSWIHLARHLASAGYIHPNYYRLLIPTLQMDKDLVTQELFTIYPLSHLILSDNGTKLILAQHLIDHHKANGTFYQCSEHPPCPLTQKELARLAFAAPRYPDYFIRVVETEPEPGISVKTVEAVRELVNGTLNPVGLLLGYDISATQLDTADKAYAKFLEFIAGLEQTELDRLFKQRISFRTKRLSVATILQKIQHKFDDDDRGCIAVYGQYFLQLVLDYNPQAEFRKEIEKDDRIEIDSLRRVSAKKVYREYDEIDEQEANRRALIIFVSLMTHGFSYLPFTSTSLRIWDKSNNVPDSNCIDLFNTLSSFVEKGDVKQSRFTYASVMENIVKKAAAANDFLTSWTRYNDTLEWWKSIENQSIFAKENNTCFEPEQLFTVLWSLSSKRQFKSRMLIENFLEQIVQTSLQPKNPQLKWARINIEFNKLLGSVPVEDRAKMLEELRKESAPVSSDQFLKANREFLIHRLASCGAREGCKRRIGLFGANPGAFKLFYQELTEKLKEEMFIGSIKSLMGTLQKKIEKLAVSKLQSDSMLEYLQKLSTTITAQPSPEKGVTIEDEHVAMELALA
;
A
#
# COMPACT_ATOMS: atom_id res chain seq x y z
N MET A 1 50.55 32.28 20.33
CA MET A 1 50.62 31.52 21.60
C MET A 1 52.08 31.45 22.02
N LEU A 2 52.39 31.69 23.29
CA LEU A 2 53.77 31.79 23.79
C LEU A 2 54.29 30.44 24.28
N VAL A 3 55.61 30.22 24.17
CA VAL A 3 56.29 29.04 24.73
C VAL A 3 56.07 28.92 26.24
N GLY A 4 55.98 30.05 26.95
CA GLY A 4 55.66 30.07 28.39
C GLY A 4 54.33 29.37 28.75
N ARG A 5 53.31 29.42 27.87
CA ARG A 5 52.03 28.70 28.09
C ARG A 5 52.18 27.19 27.99
N VAL A 6 53.07 26.72 27.11
CA VAL A 6 53.40 25.29 26.99
C VAL A 6 54.15 24.82 28.23
N GLN A 7 55.05 25.65 28.78
CA GLN A 7 55.75 25.34 30.02
C GLN A 7 54.83 25.30 31.24
N GLU A 8 53.86 26.22 31.33
CA GLU A 8 52.80 26.18 32.36
C GLU A 8 52.02 24.86 32.29
N PHE A 9 51.68 24.41 31.08
CA PHE A 9 51.01 23.13 30.85
C PHE A 9 51.87 21.93 31.26
N ILE A 10 53.16 21.91 30.91
CA ILE A 10 54.11 20.85 31.33
C ILE A 10 54.19 20.78 32.85
N ASN A 11 54.36 21.94 33.51
CA ASN A 11 54.43 22.01 34.97
C ASN A 11 53.12 21.54 35.63
N ALA A 12 51.97 21.91 35.04
CA ALA A 12 50.66 21.48 35.52
C ALA A 12 50.49 19.96 35.40
N LEU A 13 50.89 19.34 34.27
CA LEU A 13 50.84 17.89 34.10
C LEU A 13 51.83 17.15 35.02
N GLU A 14 53.05 17.65 35.18
CA GLU A 14 54.04 17.05 36.08
C GLU A 14 53.55 17.07 37.54
N SER A 15 52.83 18.11 37.96
CA SER A 15 52.24 18.19 39.31
C SER A 15 51.17 17.13 39.60
N ILE A 16 50.62 16.50 38.56
CA ILE A 16 49.59 15.45 38.65
C ILE A 16 50.05 14.13 37.99
N LYS A 17 51.36 13.95 37.78
CA LYS A 17 51.94 12.82 37.03
C LYS A 17 51.51 11.44 37.52
N ASP A 18 51.34 11.29 38.83
CA ASP A 18 50.89 10.03 39.45
C ASP A 18 49.44 9.66 39.10
N LYS A 19 48.65 10.63 38.61
CA LYS A 19 47.25 10.45 38.20
C LYS A 19 47.09 10.32 36.68
N LEU A 20 48.16 10.51 35.90
CA LEU A 20 48.10 10.43 34.44
C LEU A 20 48.06 8.97 33.97
N SER A 21 47.33 8.72 32.89
CA SER A 21 47.41 7.47 32.13
C SER A 21 48.79 7.31 31.49
N GLU A 22 49.16 6.09 31.10
CA GLU A 22 50.44 5.86 30.40
C GLU A 22 50.55 6.64 29.08
N ASP A 23 49.42 6.82 28.38
CA ASP A 23 49.36 7.64 27.17
C ASP A 23 49.62 9.13 27.48
N ASP A 24 49.05 9.66 28.57
CA ASP A 24 49.25 11.04 28.99
C ASP A 24 50.67 11.27 29.54
N LYS A 25 51.29 10.26 30.18
CA LYS A 25 52.72 10.31 30.56
C LYS A 25 53.63 10.31 29.34
N ALA A 26 53.33 9.50 28.32
CA ALA A 26 54.07 9.52 27.06
C ALA A 26 53.96 10.87 26.36
N LEU A 27 52.74 11.46 26.32
CA LEU A 27 52.55 12.82 25.82
C LEU A 27 53.33 13.85 26.64
N LEU A 28 53.30 13.78 27.97
CA LEU A 28 54.08 14.67 28.83
C LEU A 28 55.58 14.58 28.52
N ASN A 29 56.12 13.37 28.36
CA ASN A 29 57.52 13.17 27.98
C ASN A 29 57.83 13.77 26.61
N ASP A 30 56.96 13.62 25.61
CA ASP A 30 57.15 14.23 24.28
C ASP A 30 57.17 15.77 24.36
N PHE A 31 56.29 16.36 25.18
CA PHE A 31 56.31 17.79 25.45
C PHE A 31 57.59 18.21 26.20
N GLN A 32 58.04 17.40 27.16
CA GLN A 32 59.28 17.65 27.87
C GLN A 32 60.50 17.55 26.93
N GLU A 33 60.59 16.55 26.07
CA GLU A 33 61.70 16.40 25.13
C GLU A 33 61.76 17.58 24.16
N LYS A 34 60.60 18.00 23.62
CA LYS A 34 60.53 19.08 22.64
C LYS A 34 60.79 20.47 23.24
N TYR A 35 60.38 20.73 24.49
CA TYR A 35 60.40 22.07 25.09
C TYR A 35 61.31 22.23 26.33
N SER A 36 61.81 21.14 26.95
CA SER A 36 62.70 21.23 28.13
C SER A 36 64.17 21.44 27.78
N GLY A 37 64.57 21.22 26.52
CA GLY A 37 65.93 21.48 26.06
C GLY A 37 66.18 22.96 25.79
N ARG A 38 66.24 23.81 26.84
CA ARG A 38 66.84 25.17 26.79
C ARG A 38 66.93 25.96 28.11
N PHE A 39 66.90 25.32 29.28
CA PHE A 39 67.36 25.95 30.53
C PHE A 39 68.04 24.92 31.44
N ASP A 40 69.37 24.86 31.38
CA ASP A 40 70.17 24.30 32.47
C ASP A 40 70.46 25.45 33.47
N PRO A 41 70.01 25.38 34.74
CA PRO A 41 70.32 26.40 35.74
C PRO A 41 71.80 26.46 36.14
N LYS A 42 72.69 25.68 35.50
CA LYS A 42 74.11 25.52 35.88
C LYS A 42 75.13 25.79 34.77
N ALA A 43 74.84 26.64 33.79
CA ALA A 43 75.87 27.11 32.86
C ALA A 43 76.47 28.45 33.33
N GLU A 44 77.39 28.38 34.31
CA GLU A 44 78.41 29.42 34.49
C GLU A 44 79.55 29.20 33.48
N GLU A 45 79.93 30.30 32.85
CA GLU A 45 81.19 30.59 32.17
C GLU A 45 81.66 29.71 31.00
N GLY A 46 81.42 30.25 29.80
CA GLY A 46 82.51 30.46 28.85
C GLY A 46 82.79 29.32 27.89
N THR A 47 82.02 29.25 26.80
CA THR A 47 82.54 29.20 25.42
C THR A 47 81.36 29.30 24.44
N SER A 48 81.58 30.12 23.42
CA SER A 48 80.62 30.54 22.41
C SER A 48 80.19 29.38 21.49
N ASP A 49 78.99 28.84 21.71
CA ASP A 49 78.00 28.59 20.66
C ASP A 49 76.59 28.38 21.28
N PRO A 50 75.76 29.44 21.45
CA PRO A 50 74.46 29.30 22.08
C PRO A 50 73.40 28.89 21.04
N LEU A 51 72.98 27.63 21.09
CA LEU A 51 71.63 27.22 20.69
C LEU A 51 70.62 27.89 21.65
N PHE A 52 70.36 29.19 21.41
CA PHE A 52 69.49 30.14 22.11
C PHE A 52 68.47 29.53 23.09
N PRO A 53 68.43 29.81 24.40
CA PRO A 53 67.26 29.52 25.23
C PRO A 53 65.95 29.92 24.52
N LEU A 54 64.94 29.05 24.46
CA LEU A 54 63.62 29.41 23.94
C LEU A 54 63.07 30.41 24.95
N GLU A 55 63.11 31.71 24.61
CA GLU A 55 62.60 32.76 25.46
C GLU A 55 61.12 32.49 25.75
N LEU A 56 60.70 32.57 27.02
CA LEU A 56 59.31 32.27 27.43
C LEU A 56 58.28 33.15 26.69
N ASP A 57 58.71 34.34 26.27
CA ASP A 57 57.93 35.32 25.51
C ASP A 57 58.01 35.14 23.98
N SER A 58 58.70 34.10 23.48
CA SER A 58 58.74 33.80 22.06
C SER A 58 57.41 33.16 21.58
N PRO A 59 56.86 33.60 20.43
CA PRO A 59 55.68 32.98 19.85
C PRO A 59 56.02 31.62 19.23
N LEU A 60 55.10 30.66 19.37
CA LEU A 60 55.19 29.37 18.68
C LEU A 60 55.06 29.56 17.16
N ASN A 61 55.85 28.82 16.38
CA ASN A 61 55.77 28.81 14.92
C ASN A 61 54.65 27.87 14.42
N GLU A 62 54.37 27.87 13.11
CA GLU A 62 53.31 27.03 12.54
C GLU A 62 53.55 25.52 12.74
N ASP A 63 54.81 25.07 12.68
CA ASP A 63 55.18 23.66 12.88
C ASP A 63 54.90 23.21 14.33
N ASP A 64 55.15 24.08 15.29
CA ASP A 64 54.87 23.85 16.71
C ASP A 64 53.36 23.79 16.97
N LEU A 65 52.59 24.72 16.39
CA LEU A 65 51.14 24.70 16.48
C LEU A 65 50.55 23.43 15.83
N ALA A 66 51.07 23.01 14.67
CA ALA A 66 50.64 21.78 13.99
C ALA A 66 50.99 20.53 14.81
N TRP A 67 52.18 20.50 15.43
CA TRP A 67 52.61 19.40 16.29
C TRP A 67 51.73 19.29 17.54
N ILE A 68 51.44 20.40 18.23
CA ILE A 68 50.56 20.41 19.41
C ILE A 68 49.16 19.89 19.03
N ARG A 69 48.62 20.28 17.87
CA ARG A 69 47.34 19.74 17.36
C ARG A 69 47.40 18.23 17.12
N ALA A 70 48.51 17.71 16.60
CA ALA A 70 48.71 16.27 16.43
C ALA A 70 48.72 15.54 17.78
N CYS A 71 49.31 16.13 18.82
CA CYS A 71 49.24 15.59 20.18
C CYS A 71 47.80 15.53 20.72
N PHE A 72 47.00 16.58 20.52
CA PHE A 72 45.58 16.56 20.88
C PHE A 72 44.81 15.47 20.12
N ALA A 73 45.06 15.30 18.82
CA ALA A 73 44.44 14.23 18.03
C ALA A 73 44.84 12.83 18.52
N ARG A 74 46.11 12.65 18.88
CA ARG A 74 46.61 11.40 19.48
C ARG A 74 45.93 11.12 20.81
N ARG A 75 45.84 12.13 21.68
CA ARG A 75 45.14 11.99 22.97
C ARG A 75 43.68 11.64 22.78
N TRP A 76 42.94 12.37 21.95
CA TRP A 76 41.53 12.13 21.69
C TRP A 76 41.26 10.69 21.25
N LYS A 77 42.06 10.14 20.33
CA LYS A 77 41.97 8.75 19.89
C LYS A 77 42.10 7.75 21.05
N ASN A 78 42.85 8.09 22.09
CA ASN A 78 43.12 7.23 23.23
C ASN A 78 42.10 7.39 24.36
N ILE A 79 41.48 8.57 24.52
CA ILE A 79 40.56 8.86 25.64
C ILE A 79 39.08 8.82 25.25
N ALA A 80 38.73 8.87 23.96
CA ALA A 80 37.34 8.87 23.52
C ALA A 80 36.58 7.66 24.05
N ASP A 81 35.38 7.89 24.59
CA ASP A 81 34.52 6.89 25.24
C ASP A 81 35.16 6.17 26.45
N LYS A 82 36.19 6.76 27.08
CA LYS A 82 36.82 6.27 28.33
C LYS A 82 36.65 7.28 29.48
N GLU A 83 37.17 6.94 30.65
CA GLU A 83 37.03 7.79 31.86
C GLU A 83 37.57 9.22 31.68
N ASP A 84 38.64 9.37 30.92
CA ASP A 84 39.29 10.67 30.65
C ASP A 84 38.68 11.43 29.46
N ASP A 85 37.56 10.98 28.88
CA ASP A 85 36.88 11.67 27.80
C ASP A 85 36.46 13.10 28.21
N TYR A 86 36.85 14.10 27.41
CA TYR A 86 36.55 15.51 27.67
C TYR A 86 35.05 15.80 27.87
N THR A 87 34.19 15.04 27.20
CA THR A 87 32.73 15.20 27.25
C THR A 87 32.10 14.50 28.45
N PHE A 88 32.83 13.60 29.12
CA PHE A 88 32.36 12.89 30.32
C PHE A 88 32.69 13.70 31.57
N TYR A 89 33.94 14.15 31.69
CA TYR A 89 34.38 14.95 32.84
C TYR A 89 35.49 15.94 32.46
N PRO A 90 35.24 17.26 32.53
CA PRO A 90 36.25 18.28 32.23
C PRO A 90 37.23 18.54 33.38
N GLY A 91 37.03 17.92 34.55
CA GLY A 91 37.89 18.11 35.73
C GLY A 91 39.09 17.16 35.76
N GLY A 92 39.84 17.20 36.88
CA GLY A 92 40.98 16.30 37.12
C GLY A 92 42.08 16.45 36.07
N VAL A 93 42.48 15.34 35.44
CA VAL A 93 43.55 15.30 34.43
C VAL A 93 43.23 16.12 33.18
N ASN A 94 41.95 16.42 32.91
CA ASN A 94 41.54 17.18 31.74
C ASN A 94 41.71 18.70 31.89
N ILE A 95 41.90 19.22 33.10
CA ILE A 95 41.99 20.68 33.34
C ILE A 95 43.17 21.31 32.58
N PRO A 96 44.42 20.79 32.67
CA PRO A 96 45.54 21.37 31.94
C PRO A 96 45.35 21.32 30.42
N TRP A 97 44.81 20.20 29.91
CA TRP A 97 44.53 20.01 28.48
C TRP A 97 43.49 20.98 27.94
N ILE A 98 42.40 21.21 28.68
CA ILE A 98 41.36 22.16 28.29
C ILE A 98 41.89 23.60 28.33
N SER A 99 42.73 23.95 29.31
CA SER A 99 43.37 25.27 29.38
C SER A 99 44.27 25.52 28.17
N LEU A 100 45.16 24.58 27.86
CA LEU A 100 46.05 24.68 26.70
C LEU A 100 45.26 24.75 25.38
N ALA A 101 44.17 23.98 25.26
CA ALA A 101 43.32 24.01 24.07
C ALA A 101 42.63 25.37 23.87
N LYS A 102 42.21 26.05 24.94
CA LYS A 102 41.63 27.41 24.85
C LYS A 102 42.67 28.43 24.36
N ASP A 103 43.90 28.35 24.87
CA ASP A 103 45.00 29.21 24.44
C ASP A 103 45.34 28.97 22.96
N LEU A 104 45.43 27.69 22.56
CA LEU A 104 45.72 27.30 21.18
C LEU A 104 44.60 27.73 20.22
N ALA A 105 43.35 27.59 20.65
CA ALA A 105 42.17 27.96 19.87
C ALA A 105 42.07 29.47 19.63
N ALA A 106 42.40 30.27 20.65
CA ALA A 106 42.46 31.73 20.53
C ALA A 106 43.49 32.17 19.47
N GLU A 107 44.64 31.50 19.42
CA GLU A 107 45.67 31.76 18.41
C GLU A 107 45.21 31.37 17.00
N LEU A 108 44.62 30.18 16.86
CA LEU A 108 44.19 29.63 15.58
C LEU A 108 42.87 30.19 15.06
N LYS A 109 42.17 31.02 15.85
CA LYS A 109 40.83 31.57 15.55
C LYS A 109 39.80 30.50 15.22
N ILE A 110 39.86 29.37 15.92
CA ILE A 110 38.88 28.28 15.83
C ILE A 110 38.24 28.03 17.20
N PRO A 111 37.05 27.40 17.27
CA PRO A 111 36.49 26.96 18.55
C PRO A 111 37.41 25.95 19.26
N TYR A 112 37.62 26.10 20.58
CA TYR A 112 38.51 25.21 21.35
C TYR A 112 38.06 23.74 21.36
N LEU A 113 36.77 23.48 21.15
CA LEU A 113 36.24 22.13 20.99
C LEU A 113 36.80 21.43 19.72
N LEU A 114 37.14 22.17 18.65
CA LEU A 114 37.80 21.59 17.47
C LEU A 114 39.28 21.23 17.72
N VAL A 115 39.89 21.82 18.75
CA VAL A 115 41.23 21.43 19.22
C VAL A 115 41.14 20.16 20.06
N LEU A 116 40.22 20.13 21.03
CA LEU A 116 40.03 18.99 21.93
C LEU A 116 39.51 17.74 21.20
N ILE A 117 38.58 17.92 20.27
CA ILE A 117 37.84 16.87 19.56
C ILE A 117 37.99 17.11 18.05
N PRO A 118 39.15 16.73 17.46
CA PRO A 118 39.41 16.99 16.05
C PRO A 118 38.54 16.17 15.08
N THR A 119 37.76 15.20 15.58
CA THR A 119 36.83 14.38 14.79
C THR A 119 35.46 15.04 14.56
N LEU A 120 35.23 16.25 15.08
CA LEU A 120 33.99 17.00 14.89
C LEU A 120 33.77 17.37 13.42
N LYS A 121 32.64 16.95 12.83
CA LYS A 121 32.32 17.20 11.41
C LYS A 121 31.48 18.46 11.16
N ASN A 122 30.64 18.87 12.10
CA ASN A 122 29.71 20.00 11.96
C ASN A 122 30.07 21.16 12.91
N GLN A 123 29.78 22.40 12.50
CA GLN A 123 29.90 23.59 13.36
C GLN A 123 28.56 24.01 13.99
N VAL A 124 27.47 23.43 13.50
CA VAL A 124 26.09 23.77 13.87
C VAL A 124 25.37 22.49 14.27
N ASP A 125 24.77 22.49 15.46
CA ASP A 125 24.02 21.36 16.01
C ASP A 125 22.71 21.14 15.21
N PRO A 126 22.40 19.90 14.76
CA PRO A 126 21.24 19.64 13.91
C PRO A 126 19.90 19.84 14.62
N ASP A 127 19.86 19.70 15.95
CA ASP A 127 18.62 19.74 16.73
C ASP A 127 18.09 21.17 16.92
N LYS A 128 18.96 22.15 17.16
CA LYS A 128 18.60 23.57 17.39
C LYS A 128 19.21 24.57 16.42
N LEU A 129 20.08 24.13 15.53
CA LEU A 129 20.91 25.01 14.70
C LEU A 129 21.80 25.93 15.55
N SER A 130 22.18 25.48 16.75
CA SER A 130 23.06 26.24 17.65
C SER A 130 24.53 26.11 17.22
N ARG A 131 25.31 27.18 17.38
CA ARG A 131 26.74 27.18 16.98
C ARG A 131 27.61 26.56 18.07
N LEU A 132 28.67 25.85 17.67
CA LEU A 132 29.60 25.18 18.59
C LEU A 132 30.24 26.16 19.61
N GLU A 133 30.44 27.41 19.21
CA GLU A 133 30.96 28.50 20.05
C GLU A 133 30.06 28.81 21.27
N GLN A 134 28.79 28.40 21.22
CA GLN A 134 27.79 28.63 22.28
C GLN A 134 27.78 27.52 23.34
N ALA A 135 28.73 26.56 23.28
CA ALA A 135 28.89 25.47 24.23
C ALA A 135 30.17 25.67 25.10
N PRO A 136 30.08 26.43 26.21
CA PRO A 136 31.25 26.71 27.06
C PRO A 136 31.69 25.50 27.89
N ASP A 137 30.79 24.56 28.17
CA ASP A 137 31.07 23.31 28.90
C ASP A 137 31.07 22.12 27.92
N THR A 138 32.14 21.31 27.94
CA THR A 138 32.29 20.11 27.12
C THR A 138 31.23 19.05 27.43
N ARG A 139 30.66 19.06 28.64
CA ARG A 139 29.55 18.15 29.04
C ARG A 139 28.22 18.52 28.41
N ALA A 140 28.07 19.75 27.90
CA ALA A 140 26.84 20.19 27.25
C ALA A 140 26.62 19.53 25.88
N ILE A 141 27.64 18.85 25.34
CA ILE A 141 27.59 18.17 24.04
C ILE A 141 27.74 16.65 24.18
N PHE A 142 27.26 15.93 23.18
CA PHE A 142 27.60 14.54 22.91
C PHE A 142 27.84 14.35 21.42
N LEU A 143 28.55 13.29 21.06
CA LEU A 143 28.89 12.97 19.68
C LEU A 143 28.02 11.82 19.18
N SER A 144 27.58 11.89 17.93
CA SER A 144 27.01 10.76 17.21
C SER A 144 28.08 9.79 16.73
N ASP A 145 27.67 8.62 16.26
CA ASP A 145 28.59 7.62 15.69
C ASP A 145 29.33 8.15 14.45
N ASP A 146 28.74 9.12 13.73
CA ASP A 146 29.35 9.77 12.57
C ASP A 146 30.26 10.95 12.92
N GLY A 147 30.44 11.29 14.20
CA GLY A 147 31.24 12.43 14.65
C GLY A 147 30.54 13.79 14.52
N VAL A 148 29.21 13.78 14.40
CA VAL A 148 28.37 14.99 14.47
C VAL A 148 28.13 15.31 15.94
N TRP A 149 28.32 16.55 16.37
CA TRP A 149 27.98 16.95 17.74
C TRP A 149 26.55 17.43 17.84
N HIS A 150 25.99 17.16 19.01
CA HIS A 150 24.63 17.48 19.42
C HIS A 150 24.65 18.10 20.80
N ARG A 151 23.65 18.95 21.09
CA ARG A 151 23.53 19.57 22.42
C ARG A 151 22.56 18.81 23.31
N VAL A 152 22.98 18.49 24.54
CA VAL A 152 22.11 17.84 25.55
C VAL A 152 20.87 18.70 25.87
N LEU A 153 21.03 20.02 25.89
CA LEU A 153 19.90 20.95 26.06
C LEU A 153 18.89 20.86 24.89
N GLY A 154 19.36 20.59 23.68
CA GLY A 154 18.50 20.35 22.52
C GLY A 154 17.59 19.15 22.74
N LEU A 155 18.15 18.03 23.23
CA LEU A 155 17.37 16.85 23.61
C LEU A 155 16.36 17.14 24.73
N LEU A 156 16.78 17.87 25.77
CA LEU A 156 15.89 18.24 26.89
C LEU A 156 14.66 19.00 26.40
N GLU A 157 14.85 19.98 25.55
CA GLU A 157 13.75 20.76 25.01
C GLU A 157 12.90 19.96 24.02
N HIS A 158 13.51 19.10 23.20
CA HIS A 158 12.79 18.19 22.34
C HIS A 158 11.88 17.27 23.16
N LEU A 159 12.36 16.73 24.27
CA LEU A 159 11.56 15.89 25.17
C LEU A 159 10.38 16.64 25.80
N GLN A 160 10.56 17.93 26.13
CA GLN A 160 9.51 18.77 26.70
C GLN A 160 8.38 19.08 25.70
N HIS A 161 8.70 19.27 24.43
CA HIS A 161 7.71 19.64 23.38
C HIS A 161 7.23 18.43 22.55
N GLY A 162 8.06 17.42 22.38
CA GLY A 162 7.92 16.28 21.45
C GLY A 162 7.17 15.07 22.01
N LYS A 163 6.19 15.29 22.90
CA LYS A 163 5.38 14.21 23.52
C LYS A 163 6.23 13.10 24.20
N GLY A 164 7.44 13.41 24.66
CA GLY A 164 8.32 12.48 25.38
C GLY A 164 9.09 11.46 24.53
N GLN A 165 9.20 11.65 23.21
CA GLN A 165 10.02 10.80 22.35
C GLN A 165 11.50 11.18 22.46
N LEU A 166 12.36 10.20 22.78
CA LEU A 166 13.81 10.40 22.82
C LEU A 166 14.36 10.21 21.40
N ALA A 167 14.71 11.32 20.74
CA ALA A 167 15.10 11.35 19.34
C ALA A 167 16.16 12.43 19.05
N THR A 168 16.88 12.28 17.94
CA THR A 168 17.83 13.26 17.39
C THR A 168 17.73 13.32 15.86
N TYR A 169 18.39 14.29 15.22
CA TYR A 169 18.35 14.52 13.78
C TYR A 169 19.72 14.30 13.11
N ASP A 170 19.72 13.56 12.00
CA ASP A 170 20.91 13.44 11.14
C ASP A 170 20.92 14.54 10.07
N MET A 171 22.08 15.19 9.88
CA MET A 171 22.30 16.15 8.78
C MET A 171 22.13 15.51 7.39
N ALA A 172 22.47 14.23 7.25
CA ALA A 172 22.44 13.52 5.96
C ALA A 172 21.03 13.12 5.50
N LYS A 173 20.02 13.06 6.40
CA LYS A 173 18.70 12.45 6.12
C LYS A 173 17.53 13.44 6.10
N GLN A 174 17.76 14.70 5.71
CA GLN A 174 16.71 15.72 5.53
C GLN A 174 15.81 15.93 6.77
N PHE A 175 16.40 16.16 7.96
CA PHE A 175 15.68 16.49 9.20
C PHE A 175 14.60 15.48 9.63
N ARG A 176 14.77 14.19 9.33
CA ARG A 176 13.92 13.14 9.92
C ARG A 176 14.47 12.73 11.30
N PRO A 177 13.64 12.72 12.35
CA PRO A 177 14.09 12.28 13.67
C PRO A 177 14.36 10.77 13.66
N ARG A 178 15.43 10.35 14.33
CA ARG A 178 15.79 8.95 14.60
C ARG A 178 16.01 8.71 16.09
N ALA A 179 16.02 7.46 16.51
CA ALA A 179 16.38 7.10 17.87
C ALA A 179 17.88 7.33 18.12
N LEU A 180 18.23 7.59 19.38
CA LEU A 180 19.62 7.62 19.81
C LEU A 180 20.20 6.20 19.87
N THR A 181 21.45 6.05 19.42
CA THR A 181 22.17 4.78 19.46
C THR A 181 22.66 4.46 20.87
N LEU A 182 23.03 3.20 21.14
CA LEU A 182 23.56 2.81 22.44
C LEU A 182 24.84 3.59 22.81
N ASN A 183 25.70 3.88 21.84
CA ASN A 183 26.91 4.70 22.06
C ASN A 183 26.57 6.15 22.43
N GLU A 184 25.60 6.75 21.75
CA GLU A 184 25.14 8.11 22.09
C GLU A 184 24.56 8.17 23.50
N LEU A 185 23.73 7.19 23.86
CA LEU A 185 23.13 7.08 25.20
C LEU A 185 24.19 6.81 26.26
N TYR A 186 25.19 5.98 25.95
CA TYR A 186 26.36 5.74 26.80
C TYR A 186 27.11 7.04 27.10
N ARG A 187 27.39 7.85 26.07
CA ARG A 187 28.09 9.15 26.20
C ARG A 187 27.29 10.16 27.02
N ILE A 188 25.97 10.11 26.96
CA ILE A 188 25.07 10.95 27.75
C ILE A 188 25.05 10.49 29.22
N ARG A 189 24.92 9.18 29.46
CA ARG A 189 24.90 8.59 30.81
C ARG A 189 26.23 8.79 31.54
N SER A 190 27.35 8.70 30.83
CA SER A 190 28.70 8.68 31.44
C SER A 190 29.21 10.04 31.94
N LYS A 191 28.42 11.12 31.79
CA LYS A 191 28.78 12.47 32.24
C LYS A 191 28.82 12.55 33.78
N ARG A 192 29.88 13.16 34.33
CA ARG A 192 30.13 13.29 35.79
C ARG A 192 30.35 14.75 36.22
N GLY A 193 30.19 15.03 37.51
CA GLY A 193 30.49 16.32 38.16
C GLY A 193 29.27 17.01 38.79
N GLU A 194 29.53 17.94 39.72
CA GLU A 194 28.51 18.58 40.57
C GLU A 194 27.55 19.51 39.79
N ASP A 195 28.02 20.17 38.73
CA ASP A 195 27.21 21.10 37.92
C ASP A 195 26.19 20.43 36.97
N LEU A 196 26.08 19.10 36.99
CA LEU A 196 25.11 18.37 36.16
C LEU A 196 23.69 18.45 36.72
N ALA A 197 23.54 18.75 38.01
CA ALA A 197 22.25 18.82 38.66
C ALA A 197 21.49 20.08 38.22
N PHE A 198 20.20 19.95 37.92
CA PHE A 198 19.35 21.06 37.51
C PHE A 198 17.95 20.93 38.09
N GLN A 199 17.22 22.05 38.12
CA GLN A 199 15.84 22.12 38.60
C GLN A 199 14.88 22.40 37.44
N LEU A 200 13.79 21.64 37.35
CA LEU A 200 12.74 21.85 36.36
C LEU A 200 11.37 21.62 37.01
N LYS A 201 10.44 22.58 36.83
CA LYS A 201 9.07 22.53 37.39
C LYS A 201 9.03 22.18 38.89
N ASN A 202 9.95 22.76 39.68
CA ASN A 202 10.14 22.54 41.12
C ASN A 202 10.67 21.15 41.54
N GLU A 203 11.04 20.27 40.61
CA GLU A 203 11.75 19.03 40.92
C GLU A 203 13.25 19.16 40.67
N HIS A 204 14.06 18.54 41.53
CA HIS A 204 15.51 18.47 41.40
C HIS A 204 15.93 17.15 40.75
N TYR A 205 16.78 17.25 39.72
CA TYR A 205 17.35 16.11 39.00
C TYR A 205 18.87 16.18 39.10
N SER A 206 19.51 15.06 39.44
CA SER A 206 20.97 14.99 39.60
C SER A 206 21.75 15.06 38.28
N SER A 207 21.10 14.73 37.16
CA SER A 207 21.66 14.83 35.82
C SER A 207 20.55 14.77 34.75
N PHE A 208 20.89 15.06 33.50
CA PHE A 208 19.97 14.86 32.37
C PHE A 208 19.52 13.39 32.26
N TRP A 209 20.42 12.43 32.50
CA TRP A 209 20.07 11.02 32.51
C TRP A 209 19.04 10.67 33.60
N ASN A 210 19.21 11.23 34.81
CA ASN A 210 18.24 11.07 35.89
C ASN A 210 16.86 11.62 35.52
N TYR A 211 16.80 12.76 34.82
CA TYR A 211 15.56 13.33 34.30
C TYR A 211 14.89 12.40 33.27
N VAL A 212 15.65 11.86 32.32
CA VAL A 212 15.13 10.93 31.31
C VAL A 212 14.51 9.70 31.97
N LEU A 213 15.22 9.04 32.89
CA LEU A 213 14.73 7.82 33.54
C LEU A 213 13.51 8.06 34.44
N ARG A 214 13.47 9.19 35.17
CA ARG A 214 12.38 9.45 36.13
C ARG A 214 11.10 9.96 35.46
N LEU A 215 11.20 10.83 34.46
CA LEU A 215 10.04 11.51 33.89
C LEU A 215 9.64 10.98 32.51
N ILE A 216 10.62 10.57 31.69
CA ILE A 216 10.38 10.24 30.28
C ILE A 216 10.23 8.72 30.08
N ALA A 217 11.16 7.92 30.57
CA ALA A 217 11.18 6.46 30.39
C ALA A 217 9.87 5.74 30.79
N PRO A 218 9.15 6.14 31.86
CA PRO A 218 7.84 5.54 32.19
C PRO A 218 6.79 5.66 31.08
N ASN A 219 6.97 6.58 30.14
CA ASN A 219 6.05 6.84 29.03
C ASN A 219 6.47 6.20 27.71
N TRP A 220 7.68 5.63 27.61
CA TRP A 220 8.20 5.10 26.35
C TRP A 220 7.39 3.94 25.80
N GLN A 221 6.79 3.11 26.65
CA GLN A 221 5.92 2.00 26.22
C GLN A 221 4.54 2.44 25.72
N ARG A 222 4.18 3.72 25.81
CA ARG A 222 2.86 4.21 25.34
C ARG A 222 2.74 4.23 23.81
N ARG A 223 3.86 4.11 23.09
CA ARG A 223 3.94 4.14 21.62
C ARG A 223 4.92 3.10 21.13
N GLY A 224 4.73 2.66 19.88
CA GLY A 224 5.51 1.58 19.30
C GLY A 224 5.24 0.22 19.96
N ASP A 225 5.86 -0.80 19.40
CA ASP A 225 5.79 -2.18 19.87
C ASP A 225 7.20 -2.68 20.23
N CYS A 226 7.29 -3.67 21.12
CA CYS A 226 8.54 -4.35 21.37
C CYS A 226 9.05 -5.03 20.07
N PRO A 227 10.28 -4.75 19.61
CA PRO A 227 10.85 -5.39 18.43
C PRO A 227 11.19 -6.86 18.73
N THR A 228 10.18 -7.73 18.67
CA THR A 228 10.29 -9.14 19.06
C THR A 228 11.36 -9.90 18.27
N HIS A 229 11.63 -9.45 17.05
CA HIS A 229 12.65 -10.04 16.19
C HIS A 229 14.08 -9.92 16.72
N LEU A 230 14.33 -8.96 17.61
CA LEU A 230 15.63 -8.76 18.25
C LEU A 230 15.79 -9.60 19.53
N LEU A 231 14.71 -10.16 20.08
CA LEU A 231 14.77 -10.89 21.35
C LEU A 231 15.66 -12.15 21.32
N PRO A 232 15.69 -12.94 20.22
CA PRO A 232 16.67 -14.03 20.10
C PRO A 232 18.11 -13.51 20.17
N SER A 233 18.43 -12.42 19.49
CA SER A 233 19.77 -11.81 19.56
C SER A 233 20.10 -11.24 20.95
N LEU A 234 19.09 -10.77 21.69
CA LEU A 234 19.27 -10.39 23.10
C LEU A 234 19.59 -11.61 23.98
N LEU A 235 18.98 -12.77 23.71
CA LEU A 235 19.33 -14.02 24.38
C LEU A 235 20.75 -14.45 24.03
N ASP A 236 21.19 -14.33 22.77
CA ASP A 236 22.56 -14.62 22.35
C ASP A 236 23.61 -13.73 23.08
N ILE A 237 23.28 -12.46 23.33
CA ILE A 237 24.12 -11.57 24.16
C ILE A 237 24.25 -12.11 25.59
N ILE A 238 23.15 -12.57 26.18
CA ILE A 238 23.15 -13.14 27.53
C ILE A 238 24.00 -14.42 27.55
N GLU A 239 23.80 -15.35 26.62
CA GLU A 239 24.55 -16.60 26.56
C GLU A 239 26.05 -16.35 26.37
N SER A 240 26.43 -15.50 25.42
CA SER A 240 27.83 -15.14 25.17
C SER A 240 28.50 -14.48 26.39
N TYR A 241 27.76 -13.73 27.21
CA TYR A 241 28.27 -13.22 28.48
C TYR A 241 28.56 -14.35 29.48
N TYR A 242 27.63 -15.28 29.67
CA TYR A 242 27.82 -16.38 30.62
C TYR A 242 28.96 -17.32 30.19
N ASP A 243 29.10 -17.55 28.87
CA ASP A 243 30.24 -18.27 28.29
C ASP A 243 31.56 -17.55 28.60
N ALA A 244 31.64 -16.25 28.33
CA ALA A 244 32.82 -15.43 28.59
C ALA A 244 33.20 -15.39 30.07
N ALA A 245 32.22 -15.20 30.95
CA ALA A 245 32.39 -15.15 32.39
C ALA A 245 32.75 -16.51 33.02
N GLY A 246 32.48 -17.61 32.32
CA GLY A 246 32.83 -18.97 32.73
C GLY A 246 34.23 -19.45 32.31
N ARG A 247 34.91 -18.75 31.38
CA ARG A 247 36.24 -19.10 30.90
C ARG A 247 37.36 -18.52 31.78
N GLU A 248 38.49 -19.24 31.85
CA GLU A 248 39.75 -18.74 32.38
C GLU A 248 40.87 -18.90 31.31
N PRO A 249 41.51 -17.80 30.86
CA PRO A 249 41.23 -16.40 31.19
C PRO A 249 39.87 -15.94 30.62
N LYS A 250 39.24 -14.96 31.29
CA LYS A 250 37.99 -14.38 30.82
C LYS A 250 38.20 -13.68 29.47
N ASP A 251 37.38 -14.01 28.49
CA ASP A 251 37.42 -13.42 27.16
C ASP A 251 36.02 -12.93 26.74
N PHE A 252 35.84 -11.62 26.75
CA PHE A 252 34.57 -10.95 26.41
C PHE A 252 34.48 -10.52 24.94
N THR A 253 35.41 -10.97 24.07
CA THR A 253 35.47 -10.53 22.66
C THR A 253 34.19 -10.89 21.90
N GLU A 254 33.69 -12.12 22.03
CA GLU A 254 32.44 -12.53 21.35
C GLU A 254 31.22 -11.82 21.94
N PHE A 255 31.17 -11.61 23.26
CA PHE A 255 30.12 -10.84 23.92
C PHE A 255 30.02 -9.41 23.37
N GLN A 256 31.15 -8.71 23.25
CA GLN A 256 31.20 -7.36 22.68
C GLN A 256 30.77 -7.33 21.20
N LYS A 257 31.15 -8.36 20.44
CA LYS A 257 30.74 -8.51 19.04
C LYS A 257 29.24 -8.74 18.90
N CYS A 258 28.64 -9.61 19.73
CA CYS A 258 27.19 -9.81 19.80
C CYS A 258 26.46 -8.51 20.14
N LEU A 259 26.94 -7.76 21.15
CA LEU A 259 26.36 -6.48 21.54
C LEU A 259 26.44 -5.43 20.41
N LYS A 260 27.55 -5.39 19.68
CA LYS A 260 27.72 -4.48 18.53
C LYS A 260 26.74 -4.82 17.40
N ASN A 261 26.63 -6.11 17.04
CA ASN A 261 25.70 -6.56 16.01
C ASN A 261 24.25 -6.27 16.39
N PHE A 262 23.91 -6.49 17.66
CA PHE A 262 22.60 -6.15 18.21
C PHE A 262 22.32 -4.64 18.12
N SER A 263 23.28 -3.79 18.46
CA SER A 263 23.14 -2.33 18.34
C SER A 263 22.88 -1.89 16.89
N ILE A 264 23.53 -2.55 15.91
CA ILE A 264 23.31 -2.27 14.49
C ILE A 264 21.89 -2.69 14.09
N ALA A 265 21.45 -3.90 14.46
CA ALA A 265 20.10 -4.37 14.19
C ALA A 265 19.03 -3.47 14.84
N LEU A 266 19.26 -3.01 16.06
CA LEU A 266 18.38 -2.09 16.76
C LEU A 266 18.24 -0.75 16.01
N SER A 267 19.31 -0.24 15.40
CA SER A 267 19.27 1.02 14.63
C SER A 267 18.43 0.96 13.36
N ALA A 268 18.12 -0.26 12.86
CA ALA A 268 17.24 -0.46 11.71
C ALA A 268 15.74 -0.42 12.08
N CYS A 269 15.40 -0.46 13.37
CA CYS A 269 14.02 -0.39 13.84
C CYS A 269 13.46 1.04 13.79
N SER A 270 12.13 1.15 13.94
CA SER A 270 11.49 2.45 14.02
C SER A 270 11.83 3.17 15.34
N LEU A 271 11.82 4.51 15.32
CA LEU A 271 12.06 5.34 16.51
C LEU A 271 11.16 4.95 17.70
N GLU A 272 9.88 4.66 17.42
CA GLU A 272 8.92 4.33 18.47
C GLU A 272 9.20 2.96 19.08
N ASP A 273 9.51 1.96 18.26
CA ASP A 273 9.83 0.60 18.72
C ASP A 273 11.13 0.57 19.55
N ILE A 274 12.15 1.36 19.16
CA ILE A 274 13.41 1.47 19.91
C ILE A 274 13.17 2.10 21.28
N ASN A 275 12.43 3.21 21.35
CA ASN A 275 12.10 3.84 22.63
C ASN A 275 11.28 2.90 23.51
N HIS A 276 10.27 2.22 22.93
CA HIS A 276 9.51 1.19 23.64
C HIS A 276 10.43 0.14 24.26
N PHE A 277 11.36 -0.40 23.47
CA PHE A 277 12.32 -1.42 23.88
C PHE A 277 13.22 -0.95 25.01
N TYR A 278 13.80 0.26 24.90
CA TYR A 278 14.58 0.88 25.95
C TYR A 278 13.78 1.05 27.25
N GLY A 279 12.49 1.32 27.15
CA GLY A 279 11.58 1.52 28.28
C GLY A 279 11.07 0.25 28.94
N ILE A 280 11.55 -0.93 28.56
CA ILE A 280 11.15 -2.20 29.18
C ILE A 280 11.68 -2.27 30.61
N PRO A 281 10.81 -2.35 31.63
CA PRO A 281 11.24 -2.49 33.00
C PRO A 281 11.61 -3.94 33.31
N ILE A 282 12.77 -4.13 33.95
CA ILE A 282 13.29 -5.43 34.39
C ILE A 282 13.45 -5.40 35.90
N ASP A 283 12.85 -6.40 36.57
CA ASP A 283 12.89 -6.55 38.02
C ASP A 283 13.97 -7.58 38.42
N PHE A 284 14.98 -7.18 39.18
CA PHE A 284 16.05 -8.07 39.68
C PHE A 284 16.21 -7.95 41.20
N GLY A 285 15.42 -8.75 41.93
CA GLY A 285 15.42 -8.83 43.40
C GLY A 285 14.41 -7.92 44.10
N ASP A 286 14.45 -7.90 45.44
CA ASP A 286 13.47 -7.18 46.27
C ASP A 286 13.67 -5.66 46.17
N LYS A 287 12.95 -5.04 45.21
CA LYS A 287 12.78 -3.57 44.98
C LYS A 287 13.76 -2.86 44.07
N LYS A 288 14.66 -3.54 43.34
CA LYS A 288 15.47 -2.91 42.28
C LYS A 288 14.87 -3.16 40.91
N ARG A 289 14.37 -2.08 40.30
CA ARG A 289 13.82 -2.06 38.94
C ARG A 289 14.69 -1.15 38.09
N SER A 290 15.21 -1.68 36.99
CA SER A 290 15.94 -0.88 35.99
C SER A 290 15.27 -1.02 34.65
N TYR A 291 15.45 0.00 33.81
CA TYR A 291 15.02 -0.09 32.42
C TYR A 291 16.02 -0.92 31.61
N LEU A 292 15.57 -1.60 30.57
CA LEU A 292 16.41 -2.44 29.70
C LEU A 292 17.57 -1.63 29.10
N ILE A 293 17.36 -0.36 28.80
CA ILE A 293 18.46 0.52 28.35
C ILE A 293 19.59 0.63 29.38
N GLU A 294 19.30 0.68 30.69
CA GLU A 294 20.34 0.75 31.70
C GLU A 294 21.18 -0.52 31.70
N ILE A 295 20.55 -1.68 31.57
CA ILE A 295 21.22 -2.98 31.50
C ILE A 295 22.06 -3.10 30.22
N LEU A 296 21.55 -2.65 29.07
CA LEU A 296 22.31 -2.63 27.81
C LEU A 296 23.53 -1.71 27.90
N LEU A 297 23.41 -0.58 28.58
CA LEU A 297 24.54 0.32 28.83
C LEU A 297 25.54 -0.28 29.84
N ASP A 298 25.06 -1.06 30.81
CA ASP A 298 25.92 -1.82 31.73
C ASP A 298 26.70 -2.93 31.01
N CYS A 299 26.12 -3.56 29.99
CA CYS A 299 26.83 -4.50 29.11
C CYS A 299 28.05 -3.85 28.43
N MET A 300 27.98 -2.56 28.11
CA MET A 300 29.11 -1.83 27.51
C MET A 300 30.24 -1.58 28.52
N GLN A 301 29.92 -1.50 29.81
CA GLN A 301 30.89 -1.23 30.90
C GLN A 301 31.40 -2.49 31.61
N ASN A 302 30.69 -3.61 31.45
CA ASN A 302 30.93 -4.85 32.20
C ASN A 302 30.89 -4.61 33.73
N THR A 303 29.78 -4.05 34.23
CA THR A 303 29.62 -3.74 35.66
C THR A 303 29.63 -5.00 36.53
N GLU A 304 30.01 -4.88 37.80
CA GLU A 304 30.13 -6.03 38.72
C GLU A 304 28.79 -6.77 38.93
N ASP A 305 27.66 -6.06 38.85
CA ASP A 305 26.31 -6.60 39.04
C ASP A 305 25.63 -7.06 37.73
N LEU A 306 26.36 -7.07 36.61
CA LEU A 306 25.82 -7.42 35.29
C LEU A 306 25.30 -8.86 35.25
N HIS A 307 25.89 -9.76 36.02
CA HIS A 307 25.47 -11.17 36.12
C HIS A 307 23.98 -11.31 36.52
N ASP A 308 23.57 -10.64 37.59
CA ASP A 308 22.20 -10.74 38.12
C ASP A 308 21.20 -10.01 37.22
N LYS A 309 21.62 -8.89 36.63
CA LYS A 309 20.81 -8.14 35.66
C LYS A 309 20.49 -8.97 34.43
N LEU A 310 21.48 -9.66 33.86
CA LEU A 310 21.28 -10.52 32.68
C LEU A 310 20.44 -11.76 32.99
N ALA A 311 20.57 -12.34 34.19
CA ALA A 311 19.65 -13.39 34.65
C ALA A 311 18.19 -12.91 34.70
N ALA A 312 17.96 -11.68 35.17
CA ALA A 312 16.62 -11.09 35.20
C ALA A 312 16.08 -10.76 33.81
N VAL A 313 16.93 -10.33 32.87
CA VAL A 313 16.53 -10.18 31.47
C VAL A 313 16.15 -11.54 30.88
N ALA A 314 16.92 -12.60 31.14
CA ALA A 314 16.59 -13.97 30.70
C ALA A 314 15.24 -14.46 31.27
N LYS A 315 14.97 -14.13 32.54
CA LYS A 315 13.67 -14.39 33.19
C LYS A 315 12.54 -13.65 32.49
N TRP A 316 12.72 -12.36 32.21
CA TRP A 316 11.73 -11.57 31.49
C TRP A 316 11.48 -12.12 30.07
N LEU A 317 12.53 -12.48 29.33
CA LEU A 317 12.43 -13.04 27.98
C LEU A 317 11.54 -14.28 27.95
N CYS A 318 11.78 -15.25 28.83
CA CYS A 318 10.99 -16.49 28.86
C CYS A 318 9.56 -16.29 29.39
N GLN A 319 9.30 -15.29 30.24
CA GLN A 319 7.95 -14.92 30.66
C GLN A 319 7.17 -14.21 29.54
N PHE A 320 7.86 -13.42 28.72
CA PHE A 320 7.29 -12.74 27.57
C PHE A 320 6.99 -13.73 26.42
N ASP A 321 7.96 -14.58 26.09
CA ASP A 321 7.83 -15.67 25.14
C ASP A 321 8.53 -16.94 25.66
N PRO A 322 7.77 -17.98 26.04
CA PRO A 322 8.32 -19.24 26.54
C PRO A 322 9.28 -19.95 25.59
N THR A 323 9.34 -19.58 24.31
CA THR A 323 10.30 -20.15 23.34
C THR A 323 11.71 -19.59 23.49
N LEU A 324 11.89 -18.48 24.22
CA LEU A 324 13.19 -17.83 24.45
C LEU A 324 13.89 -18.41 25.69
N VAL A 325 14.29 -19.67 25.58
CA VAL A 325 15.01 -20.42 26.64
C VAL A 325 16.45 -20.66 26.19
N GLY A 326 17.39 -20.20 27.00
CA GLY A 326 18.82 -20.40 26.78
C GLY A 326 19.28 -21.83 27.07
N LYS A 327 20.36 -22.23 26.42
CA LYS A 327 21.05 -23.52 26.52
C LYS A 327 22.15 -23.51 27.58
N HIS A 328 22.65 -22.34 27.97
CA HIS A 328 23.75 -22.24 28.92
C HIS A 328 23.39 -22.85 30.29
N GLU A 329 24.30 -23.64 30.88
CA GLU A 329 24.06 -24.41 32.12
C GLU A 329 23.66 -23.53 33.31
N LYS A 330 24.31 -22.37 33.48
CA LYS A 330 24.01 -21.42 34.56
C LYS A 330 22.59 -20.84 34.53
N LEU A 331 21.89 -20.90 33.39
CA LEU A 331 20.51 -20.44 33.26
C LEU A 331 19.49 -21.57 33.51
N GLN A 332 19.92 -22.84 33.52
CA GLN A 332 19.01 -23.97 33.71
C GLN A 332 18.24 -23.95 35.04
N PRO A 333 18.83 -23.59 36.20
CA PRO A 333 18.08 -23.48 37.45
C PRO A 333 16.93 -22.47 37.39
N LEU A 334 17.13 -21.37 36.65
CA LEU A 334 16.10 -20.36 36.42
C LEU A 334 14.94 -20.97 35.62
N TYR A 335 15.23 -21.64 34.50
CA TYR A 335 14.20 -22.25 33.65
C TYR A 335 13.48 -23.41 34.33
N GLN A 336 14.18 -24.18 35.15
CA GLN A 336 13.57 -25.22 35.99
C GLN A 336 12.58 -24.62 37.00
N SER A 337 12.94 -23.51 37.66
CA SER A 337 12.05 -22.84 38.61
C SER A 337 10.77 -22.27 37.96
N LEU A 338 10.87 -21.91 36.68
CA LEU A 338 9.76 -21.38 35.88
C LEU A 338 8.98 -22.48 35.13
N LYS A 339 9.46 -23.72 35.16
CA LYS A 339 8.87 -24.89 34.47
C LYS A 339 8.66 -24.66 32.97
N VAL A 340 9.66 -24.08 32.31
CA VAL A 340 9.65 -23.79 30.85
C VAL A 340 10.70 -24.64 30.12
N GLY A 341 10.53 -24.78 28.80
CA GLY A 341 11.43 -25.58 27.97
C GLY A 341 11.39 -27.05 28.37
N ASN A 342 12.56 -27.66 28.59
CA ASN A 342 12.68 -29.08 28.96
C ASN A 342 12.04 -29.43 30.32
N TYR A 343 11.64 -28.43 31.12
CA TYR A 343 11.03 -28.60 32.44
C TYR A 343 9.50 -28.45 32.43
N PHE A 344 8.87 -28.46 31.25
CA PHE A 344 7.42 -28.37 31.10
C PHE A 344 6.75 -29.72 31.39
N GLU A 345 5.89 -29.78 32.42
CA GLU A 345 5.28 -31.01 32.94
C GLU A 345 3.77 -31.09 32.62
N VAL A 346 3.19 -32.29 32.80
CA VAL A 346 1.75 -32.55 32.59
C VAL A 346 0.85 -31.61 33.41
N ALA A 347 1.25 -31.28 34.63
CA ALA A 347 0.47 -30.38 35.50
C ALA A 347 0.28 -29.00 34.86
N GLN A 348 1.34 -28.41 34.29
CA GLN A 348 1.23 -27.10 33.63
C GLN A 348 0.47 -27.21 32.30
N LEU A 349 0.63 -28.31 31.56
CA LEU A 349 -0.19 -28.57 30.38
C LEU A 349 -1.68 -28.61 30.73
N CYS A 350 -2.05 -29.28 31.82
CA CYS A 350 -3.43 -29.34 32.29
C CYS A 350 -3.98 -27.96 32.66
N GLU A 351 -3.21 -27.13 33.37
CA GLU A 351 -3.58 -25.75 33.70
C GLU A 351 -3.79 -24.89 32.44
N LEU A 352 -2.86 -24.97 31.47
CA LEU A 352 -2.94 -24.19 30.23
C LEU A 352 -4.12 -24.60 29.35
N VAL A 353 -4.44 -25.90 29.29
CA VAL A 353 -5.62 -26.42 28.56
C VAL A 353 -6.91 -25.97 29.25
N GLN A 354 -6.98 -25.98 30.58
CA GLN A 354 -8.14 -25.48 31.33
C GLN A 354 -8.33 -23.96 31.17
N ALA A 355 -7.26 -23.21 30.94
CA ALA A 355 -7.29 -21.76 30.73
C ALA A 355 -7.71 -21.33 29.31
N LEU A 356 -8.04 -22.28 28.42
CA LEU A 356 -8.55 -21.99 27.09
C LEU A 356 -9.97 -21.42 27.18
N GLU A 357 -10.12 -20.13 26.87
CA GLU A 357 -11.40 -19.43 26.91
C GLU A 357 -12.34 -19.95 25.80
N LEU A 358 -13.32 -20.74 26.18
CA LEU A 358 -14.39 -21.29 25.32
C LEU A 358 -15.74 -21.02 25.97
N ASN A 359 -16.76 -20.71 25.16
CA ASN A 359 -18.13 -20.61 25.62
C ASN A 359 -18.70 -22.02 25.86
N ASP A 360 -19.68 -22.16 26.76
CA ASP A 360 -20.32 -23.45 27.05
C ASP A 360 -21.03 -24.07 25.82
N THR A 361 -21.33 -23.26 24.81
CA THR A 361 -21.93 -23.67 23.54
C THR A 361 -20.90 -23.95 22.44
N ASP A 362 -19.60 -23.81 22.71
CA ASP A 362 -18.56 -24.01 21.71
C ASP A 362 -18.39 -25.52 21.41
N PRO A 363 -18.40 -25.94 20.12
CA PRO A 363 -18.26 -27.34 19.73
C PRO A 363 -16.94 -27.99 20.18
N LEU A 364 -15.92 -27.21 20.55
CA LEU A 364 -14.64 -27.72 21.06
C LEU A 364 -14.67 -28.06 22.56
N LYS A 365 -15.68 -27.60 23.30
CA LYS A 365 -15.74 -27.77 24.75
C LYS A 365 -15.68 -29.24 25.19
N PRO A 366 -16.41 -30.20 24.56
CA PRO A 366 -16.31 -31.62 24.91
C PRO A 366 -14.91 -32.21 24.69
N GLU A 367 -14.24 -31.83 23.59
CA GLU A 367 -12.90 -32.31 23.26
C GLU A 367 -11.85 -31.83 24.28
N ILE A 368 -11.98 -30.57 24.72
CA ILE A 368 -11.14 -30.00 25.78
C ILE A 368 -11.39 -30.69 27.11
N ASP A 369 -12.66 -30.87 27.50
CA ASP A 369 -12.99 -31.52 28.78
C ASP A 369 -12.50 -32.97 28.81
N GLN A 370 -12.58 -33.70 27.69
CA GLN A 370 -12.01 -35.04 27.54
C GLN A 370 -10.47 -35.03 27.66
N LEU A 371 -9.79 -34.08 27.01
CA LEU A 371 -8.34 -33.92 27.12
C LEU A 371 -7.91 -33.62 28.56
N VAL A 372 -8.62 -32.74 29.27
CA VAL A 372 -8.35 -32.42 30.68
C VAL A 372 -8.51 -33.63 31.58
N GLN A 373 -9.57 -34.44 31.40
CA GLN A 373 -9.75 -35.66 32.20
C GLN A 373 -8.62 -36.66 31.96
N ARG A 374 -8.16 -36.80 30.71
CA ARG A 374 -7.04 -37.66 30.36
C ARG A 374 -5.73 -37.18 31.01
N LEU A 375 -5.45 -35.88 30.97
CA LEU A 375 -4.24 -35.28 31.56
C LEU A 375 -4.17 -35.47 33.09
N ARG A 376 -5.30 -35.61 33.79
CA ARG A 376 -5.32 -35.87 35.25
C ARG A 376 -4.86 -37.27 35.64
N GLY A 377 -4.87 -38.23 34.70
CA GLY A 377 -4.47 -39.62 34.93
C GLY A 377 -3.11 -39.97 34.33
N GLU A 378 -2.34 -39.00 33.86
CA GLU A 378 -1.07 -39.19 33.16
C GLU A 378 0.06 -38.50 33.91
N ASP A 379 1.20 -39.18 34.03
CA ASP A 379 2.41 -38.63 34.69
C ASP A 379 3.37 -37.95 33.69
N GLU A 380 3.24 -38.28 32.39
CA GLU A 380 4.10 -37.76 31.31
C GLU A 380 3.29 -37.29 30.08
N ILE A 381 3.85 -36.32 29.34
CA ILE A 381 3.23 -35.80 28.10
C ILE A 381 3.54 -36.76 26.95
N LYS A 382 2.63 -37.69 26.70
CA LYS A 382 2.77 -38.70 25.63
C LYS A 382 2.47 -38.15 24.23
N PRO A 383 3.04 -38.72 23.16
CA PRO A 383 2.78 -38.29 21.78
C PRO A 383 1.29 -38.27 21.38
N GLU A 384 0.48 -39.19 21.92
CA GLU A 384 -0.96 -39.26 21.62
C GLU A 384 -1.73 -38.04 22.17
N ILE A 385 -1.26 -37.46 23.27
CA ILE A 385 -1.82 -36.22 23.84
C ILE A 385 -1.52 -35.06 22.90
N ILE A 386 -0.31 -34.99 22.35
CA ILE A 386 0.10 -33.95 21.41
C ILE A 386 -0.70 -34.04 20.10
N GLU A 387 -0.94 -35.24 19.57
CA GLU A 387 -1.79 -35.43 18.40
C GLU A 387 -3.25 -35.01 18.66
N GLN A 388 -3.79 -35.31 19.85
CA GLN A 388 -5.12 -34.82 20.25
C GLN A 388 -5.16 -33.28 20.30
N ILE A 389 -4.12 -32.64 20.85
CA ILE A 389 -4.02 -31.17 20.85
C ILE A 389 -3.98 -30.62 19.41
N LYS A 390 -3.18 -31.21 18.51
CA LYS A 390 -3.14 -30.79 17.08
C LYS A 390 -4.51 -30.87 16.42
N GLN A 391 -5.28 -31.92 16.69
CA GLN A 391 -6.65 -32.07 16.18
C GLN A 391 -7.58 -30.96 16.69
N ILE A 392 -7.52 -30.64 17.97
CA ILE A 392 -8.31 -29.55 18.58
C ILE A 392 -7.98 -28.21 17.94
N TYR A 393 -6.69 -27.90 17.73
CA TYR A 393 -6.28 -26.68 17.04
C TYR A 393 -6.75 -26.65 15.57
N ALA A 394 -6.72 -27.78 14.86
CA ALA A 394 -7.22 -27.86 13.49
C ALA A 394 -8.74 -27.65 13.40
N LEU A 395 -9.51 -28.17 14.36
CA LEU A 395 -10.94 -27.93 14.46
C LEU A 395 -11.23 -26.45 14.76
N ARG A 396 -10.48 -25.84 15.69
CA ARG A 396 -10.56 -24.41 15.98
C ARG A 396 -10.23 -23.56 14.76
N TRP A 397 -9.14 -23.85 14.05
CA TRP A 397 -8.75 -23.06 12.88
C TRP A 397 -9.85 -23.00 11.83
N LYS A 398 -10.49 -24.16 11.56
CA LYS A 398 -11.63 -24.25 10.63
C LYS A 398 -12.82 -23.37 11.04
N SER A 399 -13.03 -23.11 12.34
CA SER A 399 -14.13 -22.29 12.81
C SER A 399 -13.80 -20.80 12.89
N ILE A 400 -12.52 -20.42 13.01
CA ILE A 400 -12.11 -19.02 13.22
C ILE A 400 -11.48 -18.33 12.01
N ILE A 401 -11.00 -19.09 10.99
CA ILE A 401 -10.37 -18.50 9.81
C ILE A 401 -11.28 -17.44 9.16
N ASP A 402 -10.71 -16.28 8.85
CA ASP A 402 -11.41 -15.13 8.29
C ASP A 402 -12.57 -14.55 9.15
N THR A 403 -12.70 -14.95 10.41
CA THR A 403 -13.62 -14.36 11.41
C THR A 403 -12.89 -13.35 12.31
N PRO A 404 -13.59 -12.56 13.16
CA PRO A 404 -12.92 -11.69 14.15
C PRO A 404 -12.00 -12.41 15.14
N ASN A 405 -12.14 -13.73 15.30
CA ASN A 405 -11.31 -14.55 16.17
C ASN A 405 -10.12 -15.21 15.45
N ASP A 406 -9.86 -14.86 14.18
CA ASP A 406 -8.68 -15.32 13.45
C ASP A 406 -7.38 -14.85 14.16
N TYR A 407 -6.40 -15.75 14.31
CA TYR A 407 -5.13 -15.47 14.97
C TYR A 407 -4.34 -14.31 14.34
N THR A 408 -4.47 -14.10 13.03
CA THR A 408 -3.82 -12.99 12.31
C THR A 408 -4.54 -11.65 12.55
N ARG A 409 -5.81 -11.68 12.95
CA ARG A 409 -6.62 -10.47 13.20
C ARG A 409 -6.65 -10.08 14.67
N ARG A 410 -6.53 -11.05 15.57
CA ARG A 410 -6.71 -10.85 17.01
C ARG A 410 -5.78 -11.75 17.81
N GLN A 411 -4.84 -11.17 18.58
CA GLN A 411 -3.92 -11.94 19.45
C GLN A 411 -4.22 -11.81 20.96
N ASP A 412 -5.12 -10.91 21.36
CA ASP A 412 -5.59 -10.77 22.73
C ASP A 412 -6.67 -11.83 23.06
N ARG A 413 -7.48 -11.60 24.10
CA ARG A 413 -8.56 -12.55 24.46
C ARG A 413 -9.61 -12.60 23.35
N PRO A 414 -10.02 -13.78 22.85
CA PRO A 414 -9.84 -15.11 23.45
C PRO A 414 -8.60 -15.90 22.98
N ASN A 415 -7.82 -15.39 22.01
CA ASN A 415 -6.70 -16.11 21.39
C ASN A 415 -5.43 -16.17 22.23
N ARG A 416 -5.27 -15.28 23.22
CA ARG A 416 -4.09 -15.24 24.08
C ARG A 416 -3.74 -16.59 24.71
N SER A 417 -4.72 -17.30 25.29
CA SER A 417 -4.47 -18.61 25.94
C SER A 417 -4.01 -19.67 24.94
N TRP A 418 -4.57 -19.65 23.72
CA TRP A 418 -4.19 -20.57 22.63
C TRP A 418 -2.76 -20.32 22.15
N ILE A 419 -2.39 -19.06 21.92
CA ILE A 419 -1.02 -18.69 21.55
C ILE A 419 -0.04 -19.08 22.66
N HIS A 420 -0.42 -18.87 23.92
CA HIS A 420 0.43 -19.18 25.07
C HIS A 420 0.69 -20.69 25.20
N LEU A 421 -0.35 -21.52 25.09
CA LEU A 421 -0.21 -22.98 25.09
C LEU A 421 0.68 -23.46 23.94
N ALA A 422 0.49 -22.94 22.72
CA ALA A 422 1.32 -23.30 21.57
C ALA A 422 2.81 -22.98 21.79
N ARG A 423 3.13 -21.83 22.42
CA ARG A 423 4.52 -21.45 22.74
C ARG A 423 5.17 -22.40 23.74
N HIS A 424 4.47 -22.79 24.80
CA HIS A 424 4.99 -23.76 25.78
C HIS A 424 5.25 -25.14 25.17
N LEU A 425 4.33 -25.61 24.31
CA LEU A 425 4.53 -26.87 23.60
C LEU A 425 5.74 -26.82 22.66
N ALA A 426 5.96 -25.69 21.99
CA ALA A 426 7.09 -25.52 21.08
C ALA A 426 8.42 -25.39 21.84
N SER A 427 8.44 -24.66 22.95
CA SER A 427 9.65 -24.50 23.76
C SER A 427 10.10 -25.81 24.40
N ALA A 428 9.16 -26.66 24.80
CA ALA A 428 9.43 -27.98 25.32
C ALA A 428 9.76 -29.04 24.24
N GLY A 429 9.75 -28.65 22.96
CA GLY A 429 10.09 -29.55 21.85
C GLY A 429 9.01 -30.57 21.48
N TYR A 430 7.79 -30.47 22.02
CA TYR A 430 6.68 -31.36 21.68
C TYR A 430 6.05 -31.08 20.31
N ILE A 431 6.20 -29.85 19.80
CA ILE A 431 5.76 -29.45 18.46
C ILE A 431 6.88 -28.73 17.71
N HIS A 432 6.64 -28.44 16.43
CA HIS A 432 7.59 -27.72 15.60
C HIS A 432 7.90 -26.31 16.18
N PRO A 433 9.17 -25.82 16.11
CA PRO A 433 9.55 -24.51 16.65
C PRO A 433 8.72 -23.34 16.10
N ASN A 434 8.32 -23.44 14.82
CA ASN A 434 7.29 -22.58 14.25
C ASN A 434 5.90 -22.99 14.78
N TYR A 435 5.59 -22.56 16.00
CA TYR A 435 4.30 -22.85 16.64
C TYR A 435 3.10 -22.26 15.88
N TYR A 436 3.31 -21.35 14.92
CA TYR A 436 2.24 -20.91 14.03
C TYR A 436 1.67 -22.05 13.18
N ARG A 437 2.40 -23.15 12.96
CA ARG A 437 1.84 -24.36 12.30
C ARG A 437 0.82 -25.09 13.17
N LEU A 438 0.90 -24.96 14.49
CA LEU A 438 -0.15 -25.46 15.37
C LEU A 438 -1.37 -24.54 15.31
N LEU A 439 -1.16 -23.22 15.34
CA LEU A 439 -2.25 -22.23 15.26
C LEU A 439 -2.96 -22.22 13.90
N ILE A 440 -2.19 -22.35 12.82
CA ILE A 440 -2.63 -22.28 11.43
C ILE A 440 -2.12 -23.54 10.72
N PRO A 441 -2.83 -24.68 10.84
CA PRO A 441 -2.37 -25.96 10.29
C PRO A 441 -2.26 -26.01 8.76
N THR A 442 -2.81 -25.01 8.06
CA THR A 442 -2.71 -24.88 6.60
C THR A 442 -1.37 -24.33 6.13
N LEU A 443 -0.50 -23.84 7.04
CA LEU A 443 0.80 -23.28 6.68
C LEU A 443 1.76 -24.36 6.15
N GLN A 444 2.40 -24.03 5.03
CA GLN A 444 3.39 -24.89 4.37
C GLN A 444 4.84 -24.39 4.54
N MET A 445 5.01 -23.16 5.01
CA MET A 445 6.30 -22.50 5.12
C MET A 445 6.62 -22.14 6.56
N ASP A 446 7.89 -22.35 6.94
CA ASP A 446 8.37 -22.06 8.28
C ASP A 446 9.08 -20.72 8.42
N LYS A 447 9.63 -20.25 7.30
CA LYS A 447 10.49 -19.09 7.23
C LYS A 447 9.99 -18.08 6.22
N ASP A 448 10.25 -16.81 6.49
CA ASP A 448 10.09 -15.75 5.53
C ASP A 448 11.14 -15.89 4.40
N LEU A 449 10.72 -15.67 3.15
CA LEU A 449 11.58 -15.87 1.98
C LEU A 449 12.65 -14.79 1.80
N VAL A 450 12.42 -13.60 2.33
CA VAL A 450 13.31 -12.44 2.20
C VAL A 450 14.36 -12.48 3.32
N THR A 451 13.94 -12.62 4.57
CA THR A 451 14.84 -12.61 5.73
C THR A 451 15.41 -13.98 6.07
N GLN A 452 14.80 -15.08 5.61
CA GLN A 452 15.13 -16.47 5.97
C GLN A 452 14.95 -16.78 7.47
N GLU A 453 14.27 -15.89 8.19
CA GLU A 453 13.94 -16.03 9.60
C GLU A 453 12.64 -16.80 9.81
N LEU A 454 12.49 -17.47 10.95
CA LEU A 454 11.23 -18.13 11.32
C LEU A 454 10.11 -17.08 11.48
N PHE A 455 8.90 -17.39 11.01
CA PHE A 455 7.79 -16.45 11.14
C PHE A 455 7.46 -16.07 12.60
N THR A 456 7.69 -16.98 13.55
CA THR A 456 7.43 -16.78 14.99
C THR A 456 8.27 -15.68 15.63
N ILE A 457 9.33 -15.22 14.96
CA ILE A 457 10.15 -14.08 15.35
C ILE A 457 9.36 -12.77 15.26
N TYR A 458 8.33 -12.72 14.40
CA TYR A 458 7.43 -11.59 14.21
C TYR A 458 6.06 -11.86 14.87
N PRO A 459 5.41 -10.86 15.47
CA PRO A 459 4.06 -11.00 15.98
C PRO A 459 3.07 -11.28 14.83
N LEU A 460 2.02 -12.06 15.09
CA LEU A 460 0.98 -12.33 14.08
C LEU A 460 0.30 -11.06 13.54
N SER A 461 0.26 -9.96 14.30
CA SER A 461 -0.26 -8.67 13.82
C SER A 461 0.59 -8.04 12.72
N HIS A 462 1.82 -8.51 12.51
CA HIS A 462 2.70 -8.05 11.43
C HIS A 462 2.60 -8.93 10.19
N LEU A 463 1.84 -10.03 10.27
CA LEU A 463 1.73 -11.04 9.25
C LEU A 463 0.30 -11.06 8.71
N ILE A 464 0.15 -11.09 7.39
CA ILE A 464 -1.15 -11.35 6.75
C ILE A 464 -1.12 -12.75 6.14
N LEU A 465 -2.24 -13.46 6.23
CA LEU A 465 -2.38 -14.77 5.60
C LEU A 465 -2.61 -14.60 4.10
N SER A 466 -1.92 -15.40 3.26
CA SER A 466 -2.12 -15.42 1.82
C SER A 466 -3.53 -15.88 1.45
N ASP A 467 -4.03 -15.49 0.27
CA ASP A 467 -5.41 -15.79 -0.17
C ASP A 467 -5.79 -17.27 0.00
N ASN A 468 -4.89 -18.16 -0.45
CA ASN A 468 -5.01 -19.61 -0.37
C ASN A 468 -4.81 -20.22 1.04
N GLY A 469 -4.44 -19.41 2.04
CA GLY A 469 -4.30 -19.84 3.43
C GLY A 469 -3.02 -20.61 3.77
N THR A 470 -2.04 -20.66 2.87
CA THR A 470 -0.86 -21.55 3.00
C THR A 470 0.44 -20.85 3.38
N LYS A 471 0.50 -19.51 3.23
CA LYS A 471 1.70 -18.70 3.45
C LYS A 471 1.36 -17.49 4.32
N LEU A 472 2.34 -17.03 5.08
CA LEU A 472 2.29 -15.74 5.77
C LEU A 472 3.11 -14.73 4.98
N ILE A 473 2.59 -13.52 4.88
CA ILE A 473 3.21 -12.38 4.18
C ILE A 473 3.55 -11.36 5.26
N LEU A 474 4.82 -10.99 5.38
CA LEU A 474 5.25 -9.96 6.32
C LEU A 474 4.88 -8.56 5.80
N ALA A 475 4.01 -7.86 6.53
CA ALA A 475 3.47 -6.57 6.10
C ALA A 475 4.55 -5.49 5.96
N GLN A 476 5.64 -5.60 6.73
CA GLN A 476 6.78 -4.70 6.64
C GLN A 476 7.44 -4.73 5.24
N HIS A 477 7.54 -5.91 4.62
CA HIS A 477 8.08 -6.05 3.26
C HIS A 477 7.24 -5.32 2.22
N LEU A 478 5.93 -5.17 2.42
CA LEU A 478 5.06 -4.40 1.53
C LEU A 478 5.45 -2.92 1.53
N ILE A 479 5.70 -2.37 2.73
CA ILE A 479 6.13 -0.98 2.91
C ILE A 479 7.53 -0.78 2.33
N ASP A 480 8.47 -1.67 2.63
CA ASP A 480 9.86 -1.55 2.19
C ASP A 480 9.96 -1.68 0.66
N HIS A 481 9.19 -2.59 0.07
CA HIS A 481 9.06 -2.70 -1.37
C HIS A 481 8.44 -1.43 -1.98
N HIS A 482 7.43 -0.83 -1.36
CA HIS A 482 6.88 0.44 -1.83
C HIS A 482 7.90 1.58 -1.75
N LYS A 483 8.69 1.67 -0.67
CA LYS A 483 9.74 2.69 -0.53
C LYS A 483 10.85 2.52 -1.58
N ALA A 484 11.25 1.28 -1.87
CA ALA A 484 12.32 0.99 -2.81
C ALA A 484 11.87 1.05 -4.28
N ASN A 485 10.66 0.56 -4.58
CA ASN A 485 10.19 0.31 -5.94
C ASN A 485 8.91 1.05 -6.31
N GLY A 486 8.25 1.78 -5.40
CA GLY A 486 7.00 2.51 -5.66
C GLY A 486 5.74 1.64 -5.78
N THR A 487 5.86 0.33 -5.59
CA THR A 487 4.76 -0.65 -5.69
C THR A 487 4.56 -1.37 -4.36
N PHE A 488 3.30 -1.48 -3.92
CA PHE A 488 2.93 -2.13 -2.66
C PHE A 488 2.64 -3.62 -2.89
N TYR A 489 3.70 -4.39 -3.15
CA TYR A 489 3.63 -5.79 -3.63
C TYR A 489 4.18 -6.77 -2.59
N GLN A 490 3.64 -7.99 -2.56
CA GLN A 490 4.20 -9.07 -1.77
C GLN A 490 5.47 -9.60 -2.42
N CYS A 491 6.51 -9.78 -1.60
CA CYS A 491 7.85 -10.22 -2.04
C CYS A 491 8.06 -11.74 -1.90
N SER A 492 7.05 -12.46 -1.40
CA SER A 492 7.04 -13.92 -1.24
C SER A 492 6.87 -14.67 -2.57
N GLU A 493 6.56 -13.97 -3.65
CA GLU A 493 6.45 -14.53 -5.00
C GLU A 493 7.58 -13.98 -5.89
N HIS A 494 8.01 -14.79 -6.84
CA HIS A 494 8.99 -14.38 -7.85
C HIS A 494 8.37 -14.51 -9.25
N PRO A 495 8.11 -13.39 -9.94
CA PRO A 495 8.33 -11.99 -9.51
C PRO A 495 7.35 -11.53 -8.41
N PRO A 496 7.69 -10.47 -7.63
CA PRO A 496 6.78 -9.83 -6.69
C PRO A 496 5.45 -9.45 -7.33
N CYS A 497 4.35 -9.64 -6.62
CA CYS A 497 3.00 -9.49 -7.16
C CYS A 497 2.10 -8.60 -6.28
N PRO A 498 1.03 -8.00 -6.84
CA PRO A 498 0.07 -7.24 -6.05
C PRO A 498 -0.67 -8.14 -5.05
N LEU A 499 -1.11 -7.55 -3.94
CA LEU A 499 -2.01 -8.23 -3.02
C LEU A 499 -3.36 -8.51 -3.70
N THR A 500 -3.90 -9.70 -3.45
CA THR A 500 -5.28 -10.03 -3.83
C THR A 500 -6.29 -9.19 -3.03
N GLN A 501 -7.54 -9.12 -3.49
CA GLN A 501 -8.60 -8.43 -2.74
C GLN A 501 -8.78 -8.98 -1.32
N LYS A 502 -8.61 -10.30 -1.14
CA LYS A 502 -8.71 -10.95 0.16
C LYS A 502 -7.55 -10.58 1.07
N GLU A 503 -6.33 -10.53 0.53
CA GLU A 503 -5.14 -10.11 1.28
C GLU A 503 -5.20 -8.62 1.66
N LEU A 504 -5.68 -7.75 0.76
CA LEU A 504 -5.95 -6.35 1.07
C LEU A 504 -6.99 -6.20 2.19
N ALA A 505 -8.06 -7.00 2.16
CA ALA A 505 -9.04 -7.00 3.25
C ALA A 505 -8.42 -7.47 4.59
N ARG A 506 -7.45 -8.38 4.55
CA ARG A 506 -6.71 -8.84 5.74
C ARG A 506 -5.72 -7.81 6.27
N LEU A 507 -5.12 -6.98 5.41
CA LEU A 507 -4.22 -5.89 5.80
C LEU A 507 -4.87 -4.90 6.77
N ALA A 508 -6.19 -4.69 6.66
CA ALA A 508 -6.95 -3.82 7.57
C ALA A 508 -6.92 -4.28 9.05
N PHE A 509 -6.59 -5.54 9.31
CA PHE A 509 -6.48 -6.11 10.65
C PHE A 509 -5.04 -6.26 11.15
N ALA A 510 -4.05 -5.92 10.32
CA ALA A 510 -2.65 -5.87 10.73
C ALA A 510 -2.41 -4.70 11.70
N ALA A 511 -1.23 -4.64 12.33
CA ALA A 511 -0.88 -3.56 13.24
C ALA A 511 -1.09 -2.18 12.56
N PRO A 512 -1.69 -1.17 13.23
CA PRO A 512 -2.23 0.04 12.60
C PRO A 512 -1.28 0.78 11.64
N ARG A 513 0.04 0.71 11.91
CA ARG A 513 1.08 1.30 11.07
C ARG A 513 1.05 0.83 9.60
N TYR A 514 0.62 -0.40 9.32
CA TYR A 514 0.57 -0.94 7.96
C TYR A 514 -0.63 -0.44 7.14
N PRO A 515 -1.89 -0.61 7.60
CA PRO A 515 -3.04 -0.05 6.89
C PRO A 515 -3.00 1.49 6.86
N ASP A 516 -2.52 2.16 7.92
CA ASP A 516 -2.37 3.63 7.90
C ASP A 516 -1.40 4.09 6.81
N TYR A 517 -0.28 3.39 6.61
CA TYR A 517 0.65 3.67 5.52
C TYR A 517 0.00 3.45 4.16
N PHE A 518 -0.71 2.33 3.99
CA PHE A 518 -1.41 2.02 2.75
C PHE A 518 -2.43 3.11 2.39
N ILE A 519 -3.30 3.50 3.32
CA ILE A 519 -4.32 4.53 3.10
C ILE A 519 -3.67 5.89 2.84
N ARG A 520 -2.69 6.32 3.64
CA ARG A 520 -2.09 7.67 3.59
C ARG A 520 -1.03 7.90 2.52
N VAL A 521 -0.46 6.84 1.96
CA VAL A 521 0.65 6.94 1.01
C VAL A 521 0.35 6.24 -0.30
N VAL A 522 -0.38 5.12 -0.26
CA VAL A 522 -0.67 4.31 -1.45
C VAL A 522 -2.00 4.70 -2.08
N GLU A 523 -3.08 4.86 -1.30
CA GLU A 523 -4.43 5.18 -1.82
C GLU A 523 -4.69 6.68 -2.07
N THR A 524 -4.00 7.58 -1.36
CA THR A 524 -4.37 9.02 -1.27
C THR A 524 -3.69 9.95 -2.28
N GLU A 525 -2.98 9.42 -3.27
CA GLU A 525 -2.43 10.25 -4.34
C GLU A 525 -3.30 10.17 -5.60
N PRO A 526 -4.27 11.10 -5.78
CA PRO A 526 -5.01 11.19 -7.03
C PRO A 526 -4.02 11.45 -8.16
N GLU A 527 -4.12 10.64 -9.20
CA GLU A 527 -3.30 10.75 -10.41
C GLU A 527 -4.16 11.40 -11.51
N PRO A 528 -4.21 12.75 -11.58
CA PRO A 528 -5.07 13.45 -12.54
C PRO A 528 -4.68 13.10 -13.98
N GLY A 529 -5.66 13.08 -14.89
CA GLY A 529 -5.41 12.83 -16.31
C GLY A 529 -4.48 13.88 -16.92
N ILE A 530 -3.65 13.47 -17.88
CA ILE A 530 -2.95 14.37 -18.82
C ILE A 530 -3.71 14.46 -20.14
N SER A 531 -3.46 15.52 -20.89
CA SER A 531 -4.11 15.76 -22.19
C SER A 531 -3.68 14.75 -23.24
N VAL A 532 -4.55 14.56 -24.24
CA VAL A 532 -4.25 13.72 -25.42
C VAL A 532 -2.98 14.20 -26.12
N LYS A 533 -2.78 15.53 -26.23
CA LYS A 533 -1.59 16.13 -26.85
C LYS A 533 -0.31 15.74 -26.10
N THR A 534 -0.33 15.74 -24.78
CA THR A 534 0.82 15.32 -23.96
C THR A 534 1.14 13.84 -24.17
N VAL A 535 0.12 12.97 -24.20
CA VAL A 535 0.32 11.53 -24.45
C VAL A 535 0.91 11.29 -25.84
N GLU A 536 0.45 12.00 -26.86
CA GLU A 536 1.01 11.90 -28.22
C GLU A 536 2.47 12.40 -28.31
N ALA A 537 2.81 13.49 -27.62
CA ALA A 537 4.21 13.95 -27.52
C ALA A 537 5.12 12.91 -26.86
N VAL A 538 4.62 12.21 -25.82
CA VAL A 538 5.32 11.07 -25.21
C VAL A 538 5.44 9.90 -26.19
N ARG A 539 4.39 9.62 -26.99
CA ARG A 539 4.46 8.58 -28.04
C ARG A 539 5.53 8.88 -29.08
N GLU A 540 5.63 10.12 -29.53
CA GLU A 540 6.69 10.56 -30.44
C GLU A 540 8.08 10.39 -29.83
N LEU A 541 8.25 10.75 -28.56
CA LEU A 541 9.49 10.51 -27.82
C LEU A 541 9.86 9.02 -27.81
N VAL A 542 8.91 8.13 -27.51
CA VAL A 542 9.12 6.68 -27.50
C VAL A 542 9.55 6.19 -28.88
N ASN A 543 8.84 6.60 -29.95
CA ASN A 543 9.18 6.22 -31.32
C ASN A 543 10.58 6.70 -31.76
N GLY A 544 11.07 7.82 -31.23
CA GLY A 544 12.41 8.31 -31.52
C GLY A 544 13.51 7.65 -30.69
N THR A 545 13.24 7.38 -29.40
CA THR A 545 14.29 7.05 -28.42
C THR A 545 14.34 5.58 -27.99
N LEU A 546 13.21 4.86 -27.96
CA LEU A 546 13.17 3.47 -27.49
C LEU A 546 13.67 2.51 -28.57
N ASN A 547 14.93 2.12 -28.50
CA ASN A 547 15.55 1.18 -29.44
C ASN A 547 15.75 -0.21 -28.80
N PRO A 548 15.13 -1.28 -29.32
CA PRO A 548 15.32 -2.63 -28.78
C PRO A 548 16.77 -3.11 -28.75
N VAL A 549 17.60 -2.72 -29.73
CA VAL A 549 19.02 -3.07 -29.78
C VAL A 549 19.79 -2.33 -28.67
N GLY A 550 19.44 -1.07 -28.42
CA GLY A 550 20.02 -0.26 -27.35
C GLY A 550 19.65 -0.71 -25.93
N LEU A 551 18.77 -1.71 -25.78
CA LEU A 551 18.48 -2.38 -24.50
C LEU A 551 19.45 -3.53 -24.19
N LEU A 552 20.33 -3.93 -25.13
CA LEU A 552 21.34 -4.97 -24.92
C LEU A 552 22.64 -4.38 -24.37
N LEU A 553 23.11 -4.92 -23.24
CA LEU A 553 24.44 -4.61 -22.70
C LEU A 553 25.52 -4.96 -23.73
N GLY A 554 26.37 -3.98 -24.07
CA GLY A 554 27.54 -4.17 -24.94
C GLY A 554 27.31 -4.06 -26.46
N TYR A 555 26.12 -3.62 -26.92
CA TYR A 555 25.85 -3.35 -28.34
C TYR A 555 25.76 -1.86 -28.63
N ASP A 556 26.47 -1.40 -29.66
CA ASP A 556 26.48 0.01 -30.07
C ASP A 556 25.23 0.37 -30.90
N ILE A 557 24.60 1.47 -30.52
CA ILE A 557 23.53 2.10 -31.29
C ILE A 557 24.15 2.77 -32.52
N SER A 558 23.56 2.62 -33.71
CA SER A 558 24.09 3.28 -34.91
C SER A 558 24.00 4.81 -34.81
N ALA A 559 24.91 5.53 -35.48
CA ALA A 559 24.94 7.00 -35.45
C ALA A 559 23.61 7.65 -35.90
N THR A 560 22.90 7.03 -36.84
CA THR A 560 21.59 7.49 -37.32
C THR A 560 20.49 7.32 -36.27
N GLN A 561 20.53 6.22 -35.52
CA GLN A 561 19.60 5.97 -34.41
C GLN A 561 19.88 6.92 -33.23
N LEU A 562 21.14 7.24 -32.97
CA LEU A 562 21.54 8.23 -31.96
C LEU A 562 21.03 9.63 -32.32
N ASP A 563 21.27 10.09 -33.56
CA ASP A 563 20.78 11.38 -34.07
C ASP A 563 19.23 11.47 -34.03
N THR A 564 18.54 10.36 -34.34
CA THR A 564 17.07 10.29 -34.23
C THR A 564 16.61 10.42 -32.77
N ALA A 565 17.28 9.73 -31.85
CA ALA A 565 16.96 9.80 -30.42
C ALA A 565 17.21 11.21 -29.85
N ASP A 566 18.33 11.84 -30.21
CA ASP A 566 18.68 13.19 -29.79
C ASP A 566 17.66 14.22 -30.28
N LYS A 567 17.26 14.14 -31.55
CA LYS A 567 16.22 15.02 -32.12
C LYS A 567 14.87 14.84 -31.45
N ALA A 568 14.46 13.60 -31.21
CA ALA A 568 13.19 13.30 -30.54
C ALA A 568 13.19 13.80 -29.09
N TYR A 569 14.30 13.61 -28.37
CA TYR A 569 14.44 14.10 -27.00
C TYR A 569 14.45 15.62 -26.95
N ALA A 570 15.20 16.29 -27.84
CA ALA A 570 15.22 17.76 -27.93
C ALA A 570 13.81 18.33 -28.22
N LYS A 571 13.09 17.75 -29.18
CA LYS A 571 11.70 18.13 -29.49
C LYS A 571 10.77 17.96 -28.28
N PHE A 572 10.94 16.89 -27.52
CA PHE A 572 10.15 16.66 -26.32
C PHE A 572 10.45 17.67 -25.20
N LEU A 573 11.72 18.06 -25.03
CA LEU A 573 12.09 19.11 -24.07
C LEU A 573 11.52 20.47 -24.46
N GLU A 574 11.52 20.80 -25.74
CA GLU A 574 10.88 22.01 -26.26
C GLU A 574 9.36 21.99 -26.00
N PHE A 575 8.71 20.84 -26.25
CA PHE A 575 7.30 20.66 -25.91
C PHE A 575 7.02 20.87 -24.42
N ILE A 576 7.82 20.25 -23.54
CA ILE A 576 7.72 20.43 -22.07
C ILE A 576 7.87 21.90 -21.67
N ALA A 577 8.84 22.61 -22.25
CA ALA A 577 9.09 24.01 -21.94
C ALA A 577 7.91 24.93 -22.35
N GLY A 578 7.11 24.50 -23.34
CA GLY A 578 5.90 25.19 -23.80
C GLY A 578 4.60 24.78 -23.11
N LEU A 579 4.63 23.82 -22.18
CA LEU A 579 3.42 23.36 -21.48
C LEU A 579 2.92 24.40 -20.45
N GLU A 580 1.60 24.48 -20.29
CA GLU A 580 1.00 25.19 -19.15
C GLU A 580 1.42 24.52 -17.83
N GLN A 581 1.69 25.32 -16.79
CA GLN A 581 2.14 24.80 -15.50
C GLN A 581 1.21 23.71 -14.93
N THR A 582 -0.11 23.87 -15.11
CA THR A 582 -1.09 22.88 -14.63
C THR A 582 -0.95 21.52 -15.33
N GLU A 583 -0.62 21.51 -16.62
CA GLU A 583 -0.41 20.31 -17.41
C GLU A 583 0.95 19.68 -17.11
N LEU A 584 1.98 20.51 -16.94
CA LEU A 584 3.31 20.08 -16.53
C LEU A 584 3.28 19.37 -15.17
N ASP A 585 2.59 19.95 -14.19
CA ASP A 585 2.44 19.36 -12.85
C ASP A 585 1.70 18.01 -12.92
N ARG A 586 0.68 17.89 -13.78
CA ARG A 586 -0.05 16.63 -14.01
C ARG A 586 0.83 15.58 -14.67
N LEU A 587 1.62 15.96 -15.67
CA LEU A 587 2.58 15.08 -16.34
C LEU A 587 3.62 14.55 -15.35
N PHE A 588 4.22 15.42 -14.56
CA PHE A 588 5.25 15.05 -13.58
C PHE A 588 4.71 14.18 -12.44
N LYS A 589 3.42 14.29 -12.12
CA LYS A 589 2.71 13.41 -11.18
C LYS A 589 2.32 12.05 -11.77
N GLN A 590 2.38 11.85 -13.10
CA GLN A 590 2.06 10.55 -13.68
C GLN A 590 3.03 9.49 -13.17
N ARG A 591 2.48 8.43 -12.58
CA ARG A 591 3.17 7.25 -12.07
C ARG A 591 2.97 6.10 -13.04
N ILE A 592 4.07 5.49 -13.44
CA ILE A 592 4.12 4.47 -14.46
C ILE A 592 4.59 3.18 -13.80
N SER A 593 3.71 2.18 -13.78
CA SER A 593 4.05 0.84 -13.29
C SER A 593 4.59 0.02 -14.45
N PHE A 594 5.89 -0.24 -14.46
CA PHE A 594 6.54 -1.11 -15.43
C PHE A 594 7.21 -2.28 -14.70
N ARG A 595 6.72 -3.50 -14.96
CA ARG A 595 7.10 -4.72 -14.24
C ARG A 595 6.86 -4.54 -12.72
N THR A 596 7.90 -4.71 -11.90
CA THR A 596 7.80 -4.62 -10.43
C THR A 596 8.02 -3.21 -9.89
N LYS A 597 8.36 -2.24 -10.75
CA LYS A 597 8.72 -0.87 -10.33
C LYS A 597 7.70 0.14 -10.82
N ARG A 598 7.40 1.12 -9.98
CA ARG A 598 6.55 2.27 -10.30
C ARG A 598 7.36 3.55 -10.11
N LEU A 599 7.54 4.31 -11.19
CA LEU A 599 8.27 5.57 -11.18
C LEU A 599 7.38 6.69 -11.69
N SER A 600 7.56 7.91 -11.17
CA SER A 600 6.92 9.09 -11.75
C SER A 600 7.70 9.60 -12.95
N VAL A 601 7.02 10.31 -13.86
CA VAL A 601 7.68 11.01 -14.98
C VAL A 601 8.75 11.97 -14.47
N ALA A 602 8.49 12.69 -13.36
CA ALA A 602 9.48 13.57 -12.74
C ALA A 602 10.77 12.81 -12.36
N THR A 603 10.64 11.68 -11.67
CA THR A 603 11.78 10.85 -11.26
C THR A 603 12.54 10.31 -12.47
N ILE A 604 11.83 9.87 -13.50
CA ILE A 604 12.45 9.38 -14.74
C ILE A 604 13.27 10.49 -15.40
N LEU A 605 12.69 11.68 -15.58
CA LEU A 605 13.39 12.82 -16.19
C LEU A 605 14.60 13.25 -15.36
N GLN A 606 14.48 13.29 -14.03
CA GLN A 606 15.60 13.59 -13.15
C GLN A 606 16.76 12.59 -13.33
N LYS A 607 16.47 11.29 -13.44
CA LYS A 607 17.50 10.25 -13.65
C LYS A 607 18.18 10.32 -15.01
N ILE A 608 17.47 10.81 -16.04
CA ILE A 608 18.04 11.02 -17.38
C ILE A 608 18.91 12.28 -17.41
N GLN A 609 18.49 13.33 -16.70
CA GLN A 609 19.06 14.69 -16.77
C GLN A 609 20.13 15.00 -15.71
N HIS A 610 20.34 14.15 -14.71
CA HIS A 610 21.29 14.41 -13.62
C HIS A 610 22.72 14.63 -14.15
N LYS A 611 23.40 15.69 -13.66
CA LYS A 611 24.68 16.20 -14.19
C LYS A 611 25.93 15.90 -13.34
N PHE A 612 25.81 15.24 -12.19
CA PHE A 612 26.95 15.00 -11.29
C PHE A 612 27.40 13.52 -11.31
N ASP A 613 28.68 13.33 -11.69
CA ASP A 613 29.69 12.28 -11.39
C ASP A 613 29.34 10.91 -10.77
N ASP A 614 28.14 10.35 -10.95
CA ASP A 614 27.82 8.99 -10.50
C ASP A 614 27.45 8.04 -11.65
N ASP A 615 27.75 6.75 -11.46
CA ASP A 615 27.38 5.57 -12.26
C ASP A 615 25.84 5.39 -12.46
N ASP A 616 25.02 6.33 -11.99
CA ASP A 616 23.56 6.27 -11.89
C ASP A 616 22.80 7.08 -12.97
N ARG A 617 23.49 7.71 -13.93
CA ARG A 617 22.84 8.37 -15.07
C ARG A 617 22.19 7.33 -15.98
N GLY A 618 20.86 7.31 -16.03
CA GLY A 618 20.14 6.32 -16.84
C GLY A 618 19.92 6.74 -18.29
N CYS A 619 19.96 5.76 -19.18
CA CYS A 619 19.75 5.95 -20.62
C CYS A 619 18.26 6.17 -20.95
N ILE A 620 17.98 7.18 -21.80
CA ILE A 620 16.62 7.46 -22.29
C ILE A 620 16.00 6.26 -23.00
N ALA A 621 16.80 5.43 -23.71
CA ALA A 621 16.28 4.24 -24.37
C ALA A 621 15.74 3.21 -23.37
N VAL A 622 16.36 3.07 -22.19
CA VAL A 622 15.90 2.17 -21.12
C VAL A 622 14.63 2.73 -20.49
N TYR A 623 14.62 4.02 -20.14
CA TYR A 623 13.43 4.66 -19.58
C TYR A 623 12.29 4.86 -20.58
N GLY A 624 12.59 4.76 -21.88
CA GLY A 624 11.59 4.73 -22.95
C GLY A 624 10.56 3.62 -22.78
N GLN A 625 10.89 2.52 -22.09
CA GLN A 625 9.93 1.47 -21.75
C GLN A 625 8.84 1.93 -20.77
N TYR A 626 9.19 2.81 -19.82
CA TYR A 626 8.19 3.43 -18.95
C TYR A 626 7.29 4.37 -19.75
N PHE A 627 7.87 5.22 -20.61
CA PHE A 627 7.08 6.11 -21.45
C PHE A 627 6.18 5.36 -22.43
N LEU A 628 6.63 4.21 -22.96
CA LEU A 628 5.80 3.28 -23.72
C LEU A 628 4.60 2.81 -22.89
N GLN A 629 4.83 2.34 -21.66
CA GLN A 629 3.75 1.92 -20.77
C GLN A 629 2.79 3.07 -20.45
N LEU A 630 3.29 4.30 -20.24
CA LEU A 630 2.43 5.47 -20.01
C LEU A 630 1.48 5.69 -21.19
N VAL A 631 1.97 5.60 -22.42
CA VAL A 631 1.13 5.75 -23.62
C VAL A 631 0.09 4.64 -23.67
N LEU A 632 0.48 3.38 -23.42
CA LEU A 632 -0.44 2.23 -23.41
C LEU A 632 -1.45 2.26 -22.26
N ASP A 633 -1.11 2.90 -21.15
CA ASP A 633 -2.02 3.11 -20.02
C ASP A 633 -3.20 4.02 -20.43
N TYR A 634 -2.95 5.04 -21.26
CA TYR A 634 -3.99 5.92 -21.80
C TYR A 634 -4.62 5.37 -23.09
N ASN A 635 -3.83 4.70 -23.94
CA ASN A 635 -4.25 4.18 -25.23
C ASN A 635 -3.64 2.79 -25.53
N PRO A 636 -4.30 1.69 -25.13
CA PRO A 636 -3.83 0.34 -25.39
C PRO A 636 -3.70 -0.01 -26.88
N GLN A 637 -4.41 0.72 -27.76
CA GLN A 637 -4.42 0.52 -29.21
C GLN A 637 -3.43 1.45 -29.93
N ALA A 638 -2.59 2.18 -29.20
CA ALA A 638 -1.56 3.00 -29.82
C ALA A 638 -0.56 2.10 -30.58
N GLU A 639 -0.26 2.51 -31.80
CA GLU A 639 0.75 1.89 -32.66
C GLU A 639 2.09 2.64 -32.55
N PHE A 640 3.16 1.87 -32.50
CA PHE A 640 4.54 2.34 -32.49
C PHE A 640 5.25 1.92 -33.78
N ARG A 641 6.49 2.41 -33.98
CA ARG A 641 7.32 1.98 -35.11
C ARG A 641 7.46 0.46 -35.14
N LYS A 642 7.58 -0.12 -36.35
CA LYS A 642 7.54 -1.57 -36.57
C LYS A 642 8.61 -2.32 -35.77
N GLU A 643 9.75 -1.70 -35.51
CA GLU A 643 10.83 -2.29 -34.71
C GLU A 643 10.45 -2.43 -33.24
N ILE A 644 9.56 -1.59 -32.70
CA ILE A 644 9.05 -1.71 -31.34
C ILE A 644 7.93 -2.76 -31.27
N GLU A 645 7.01 -2.73 -32.24
CA GLU A 645 5.84 -3.62 -32.28
C GLU A 645 6.21 -5.10 -32.44
N LYS A 646 7.27 -5.40 -33.21
CA LYS A 646 7.66 -6.77 -33.56
C LYS A 646 8.73 -7.38 -32.66
N ASP A 647 9.27 -6.63 -31.70
CA ASP A 647 10.40 -7.08 -30.92
C ASP A 647 9.98 -7.79 -29.63
N ASP A 648 10.32 -9.07 -29.54
CA ASP A 648 9.98 -9.94 -28.41
C ASP A 648 10.54 -9.44 -27.07
N ARG A 649 11.58 -8.58 -27.05
CA ARG A 649 12.17 -8.07 -25.80
C ARG A 649 11.32 -6.99 -25.12
N ILE A 650 10.49 -6.30 -25.90
CA ILE A 650 9.59 -5.26 -25.40
C ILE A 650 8.28 -5.88 -24.89
N GLU A 651 7.86 -7.01 -25.50
CA GLU A 651 6.62 -7.72 -25.17
C GLU A 651 5.40 -6.78 -25.17
N ILE A 652 5.24 -5.97 -26.22
CA ILE A 652 4.23 -4.90 -26.25
C ILE A 652 2.80 -5.41 -26.00
N ASP A 653 2.48 -6.61 -26.48
CA ASP A 653 1.16 -7.23 -26.26
C ASP A 653 0.92 -7.58 -24.78
N SER A 654 1.97 -7.96 -24.05
CA SER A 654 1.90 -8.14 -22.59
C SER A 654 1.61 -6.79 -21.92
N LEU A 655 2.28 -5.71 -22.34
CA LEU A 655 2.08 -4.36 -21.80
C LEU A 655 0.67 -3.82 -22.06
N ARG A 656 0.12 -4.08 -23.26
CA ARG A 656 -1.27 -3.74 -23.61
C ARG A 656 -2.29 -4.41 -22.68
N ARG A 657 -2.06 -5.68 -22.31
CA ARG A 657 -2.97 -6.45 -21.42
C ARG A 657 -2.98 -5.92 -20.00
N VAL A 658 -1.87 -5.37 -19.52
CA VAL A 658 -1.73 -4.84 -18.14
C VAL A 658 -1.90 -3.32 -18.06
N SER A 659 -2.44 -2.68 -19.11
CA SER A 659 -2.74 -1.25 -19.14
C SER A 659 -3.54 -0.80 -17.92
N ALA A 660 -3.12 0.31 -17.32
CA ALA A 660 -3.82 0.93 -16.20
C ALA A 660 -5.15 1.61 -16.60
N LYS A 661 -5.45 1.72 -17.90
CA LYS A 661 -6.69 2.31 -18.44
C LYS A 661 -6.99 3.71 -17.90
N LYS A 662 -6.00 4.60 -17.99
CA LYS A 662 -6.06 6.00 -17.55
C LYS A 662 -6.94 6.83 -18.49
N VAL A 663 -7.54 7.89 -17.94
CA VAL A 663 -8.49 8.75 -18.64
C VAL A 663 -7.87 10.11 -18.90
N TYR A 664 -7.99 10.62 -20.13
CA TYR A 664 -7.43 11.92 -20.50
C TYR A 664 -8.09 13.09 -19.76
N ARG A 665 -7.32 14.18 -19.60
CA ARG A 665 -7.76 15.43 -18.94
C ARG A 665 -9.04 16.01 -19.55
N GLU A 666 -9.22 15.88 -20.85
CA GLU A 666 -10.39 16.36 -21.60
C GLU A 666 -11.72 15.75 -21.12
N TYR A 667 -11.65 14.68 -20.32
CA TYR A 667 -12.79 13.96 -19.75
C TYR A 667 -12.87 14.08 -18.22
N ASP A 668 -12.13 15.02 -17.61
CA ASP A 668 -12.14 15.25 -16.16
C ASP A 668 -13.54 15.58 -15.61
N GLU A 669 -14.33 16.32 -16.39
CA GLU A 669 -15.67 16.79 -16.00
C GLU A 669 -16.75 15.71 -16.09
N ILE A 670 -16.45 14.57 -16.71
CA ILE A 670 -17.40 13.48 -16.93
C ILE A 670 -17.15 12.41 -15.88
N ASP A 671 -18.11 12.21 -14.98
CA ASP A 671 -18.06 11.13 -13.99
C ASP A 671 -18.39 9.75 -14.61
N GLU A 672 -18.27 8.68 -13.81
CA GLU A 672 -18.56 7.30 -14.27
C GLU A 672 -20.03 7.10 -14.70
N GLN A 673 -20.98 7.78 -14.04
CA GLN A 673 -22.40 7.61 -14.34
C GLN A 673 -22.75 8.25 -15.69
N GLU A 674 -22.27 9.47 -15.93
CA GLU A 674 -22.45 10.19 -17.18
C GLU A 674 -21.69 9.52 -18.32
N ALA A 675 -20.47 9.03 -18.10
CA ALA A 675 -19.73 8.26 -19.09
C ALA A 675 -20.47 6.97 -19.49
N ASN A 676 -21.01 6.24 -18.50
CA ASN A 676 -21.83 5.05 -18.75
C ASN A 676 -23.08 5.40 -19.56
N ARG A 677 -23.79 6.48 -19.20
CA ARG A 677 -24.97 6.97 -19.92
C ARG A 677 -24.62 7.26 -21.39
N ARG A 678 -23.55 8.02 -21.65
CA ARG A 678 -23.13 8.38 -23.00
C ARG A 678 -22.72 7.16 -23.82
N ALA A 679 -21.96 6.23 -23.24
CA ALA A 679 -21.57 4.99 -23.91
C ALA A 679 -22.79 4.13 -24.30
N LEU A 680 -23.78 4.02 -23.41
CA LEU A 680 -25.03 3.30 -23.69
C LEU A 680 -25.87 3.98 -24.77
N ILE A 681 -25.93 5.32 -24.80
CA ILE A 681 -26.62 6.08 -25.85
C ILE A 681 -25.96 5.84 -27.21
N ILE A 682 -24.62 5.88 -27.29
CA ILE A 682 -23.89 5.57 -28.54
C ILE A 682 -24.23 4.14 -28.97
N PHE A 683 -24.21 3.19 -28.05
CA PHE A 683 -24.51 1.79 -28.33
C PHE A 683 -25.94 1.59 -28.88
N VAL A 684 -26.95 2.15 -28.21
CA VAL A 684 -28.34 2.08 -28.67
C VAL A 684 -28.49 2.76 -30.02
N SER A 685 -27.86 3.92 -30.22
CA SER A 685 -27.91 4.64 -31.49
C SER A 685 -27.31 3.81 -32.62
N LEU A 686 -26.15 3.18 -32.41
CA LEU A 686 -25.54 2.25 -33.37
C LEU A 686 -26.46 1.09 -33.72
N MET A 687 -27.24 0.57 -32.76
CA MET A 687 -28.16 -0.54 -32.96
C MET A 687 -29.52 -0.16 -33.55
N THR A 688 -29.80 1.14 -33.72
CA THR A 688 -31.12 1.64 -34.14
C THR A 688 -31.09 2.58 -35.34
N HIS A 689 -29.94 3.18 -35.64
CA HIS A 689 -29.75 4.04 -36.80
C HIS A 689 -29.86 3.22 -38.10
N GLY A 690 -30.68 3.69 -39.04
CA GLY A 690 -30.89 3.07 -40.34
C GLY A 690 -29.84 3.54 -41.33
N PHE A 691 -28.66 2.91 -41.32
CA PHE A 691 -27.55 3.28 -42.19
C PHE A 691 -27.85 2.97 -43.67
N SER A 692 -27.50 3.91 -44.54
CA SER A 692 -27.46 3.70 -45.98
C SER A 692 -26.16 3.01 -46.39
N TYR A 693 -26.23 1.98 -47.24
CA TYR A 693 -25.08 1.24 -47.74
C TYR A 693 -25.34 0.67 -49.14
N LEU A 694 -24.26 0.35 -49.85
CA LEU A 694 -24.34 -0.36 -51.13
C LEU A 694 -24.78 -1.82 -50.92
N PRO A 695 -25.50 -2.43 -51.86
CA PRO A 695 -25.84 -3.85 -51.79
C PRO A 695 -24.59 -4.71 -51.58
N PHE A 696 -24.67 -5.72 -50.70
CA PHE A 696 -23.59 -6.65 -50.33
C PHE A 696 -22.40 -6.08 -49.55
N THR A 697 -22.39 -4.79 -49.18
CA THR A 697 -21.31 -4.20 -48.37
C THR A 697 -21.64 -4.05 -46.88
N SER A 698 -22.83 -4.46 -46.44
CA SER A 698 -23.23 -4.34 -45.03
C SER A 698 -22.85 -5.55 -44.19
N THR A 699 -22.52 -5.28 -42.93
CA THR A 699 -22.27 -6.32 -41.92
C THR A 699 -23.39 -6.31 -40.88
N SER A 700 -23.92 -7.47 -40.55
CA SER A 700 -24.99 -7.61 -39.54
C SER A 700 -24.39 -7.74 -38.14
N LEU A 701 -24.57 -6.72 -37.32
CA LEU A 701 -24.25 -6.74 -35.89
C LEU A 701 -25.36 -7.44 -35.12
N ARG A 702 -25.01 -8.22 -34.09
CA ARG A 702 -25.99 -8.97 -33.29
C ARG A 702 -25.66 -8.91 -31.81
N ILE A 703 -26.64 -8.58 -30.98
CA ILE A 703 -26.56 -8.67 -29.52
C ILE A 703 -27.88 -9.18 -28.95
N TRP A 704 -27.80 -10.20 -28.09
CA TRP A 704 -28.97 -10.88 -27.52
C TRP A 704 -29.99 -11.33 -28.58
N ASP A 705 -31.13 -10.67 -28.72
CA ASP A 705 -32.16 -10.92 -29.74
C ASP A 705 -32.30 -9.79 -30.77
N LYS A 706 -31.35 -8.85 -30.82
CA LYS A 706 -31.37 -7.66 -31.68
C LYS A 706 -30.27 -7.71 -32.72
N SER A 707 -30.54 -7.15 -33.89
CA SER A 707 -29.57 -6.97 -34.96
C SER A 707 -29.73 -5.62 -35.65
N ASN A 708 -28.62 -5.11 -36.19
CA ASN A 708 -28.61 -3.96 -37.09
C ASN A 708 -27.56 -4.18 -38.19
N ASN A 709 -27.79 -3.64 -39.39
CA ASN A 709 -26.82 -3.72 -40.48
C ASN A 709 -26.03 -2.40 -40.56
N VAL A 710 -24.71 -2.50 -40.62
CA VAL A 710 -23.80 -1.34 -40.62
C VAL A 710 -22.92 -1.29 -41.87
N PRO A 711 -22.50 -0.07 -42.31
CA PRO A 711 -21.85 0.14 -43.59
C PRO A 711 -20.32 -0.02 -43.56
N ASP A 712 -19.66 0.16 -42.40
CA ASP A 712 -18.20 0.28 -42.33
C ASP A 712 -17.57 -0.51 -41.15
N SER A 713 -16.25 -0.69 -41.23
CA SER A 713 -15.45 -1.37 -40.20
C SER A 713 -15.35 -0.59 -38.89
N ASN A 714 -15.39 0.75 -38.92
CA ASN A 714 -15.33 1.57 -37.70
C ASN A 714 -16.59 1.38 -36.83
N CYS A 715 -17.75 1.11 -37.43
CA CYS A 715 -18.98 0.72 -36.76
C CYS A 715 -18.85 -0.66 -36.12
N ILE A 716 -18.12 -1.58 -36.75
CA ILE A 716 -17.81 -2.90 -36.17
C ILE A 716 -16.89 -2.76 -34.96
N ASP A 717 -15.84 -1.94 -35.06
CA ASP A 717 -14.91 -1.67 -33.95
C ASP A 717 -15.61 -0.98 -32.77
N LEU A 718 -16.50 -0.03 -33.08
CA LEU A 718 -17.35 0.61 -32.09
C LEU A 718 -18.26 -0.40 -31.38
N PHE A 719 -18.90 -1.28 -32.16
CA PHE A 719 -19.76 -2.32 -31.63
C PHE A 719 -19.00 -3.29 -30.74
N ASN A 720 -17.85 -3.80 -31.18
CA ASN A 720 -17.05 -4.76 -30.41
C ASN A 720 -16.59 -4.17 -29.07
N THR A 721 -16.19 -2.89 -29.08
CA THR A 721 -15.76 -2.17 -27.87
C THR A 721 -16.92 -1.99 -26.89
N LEU A 722 -18.06 -1.47 -27.36
CA LEU A 722 -19.21 -1.18 -26.50
C LEU A 722 -19.99 -2.43 -26.09
N SER A 723 -20.14 -3.43 -26.95
CA SER A 723 -20.82 -4.69 -26.62
C SER A 723 -20.12 -5.43 -25.48
N SER A 724 -18.78 -5.54 -25.51
CA SER A 724 -18.03 -6.14 -24.39
C SER A 724 -18.24 -5.38 -23.08
N PHE A 725 -18.36 -4.05 -23.13
CA PHE A 725 -18.63 -3.22 -21.94
C PHE A 725 -20.04 -3.47 -21.39
N VAL A 726 -21.05 -3.47 -22.27
CA VAL A 726 -22.47 -3.70 -21.91
C VAL A 726 -22.69 -5.11 -21.37
N GLU A 727 -22.02 -6.14 -21.90
CA GLU A 727 -22.16 -7.52 -21.44
C GLU A 727 -21.50 -7.78 -20.08
N LYS A 728 -20.34 -7.15 -19.82
CA LYS A 728 -19.62 -7.25 -18.53
C LYS A 728 -20.30 -6.45 -17.41
N GLY A 729 -20.96 -5.34 -17.75
CA GLY A 729 -21.66 -4.48 -16.78
C GLY A 729 -20.73 -3.75 -15.80
N ASP A 730 -19.46 -3.55 -16.18
CA ASP A 730 -18.44 -2.95 -15.32
C ASP A 730 -18.49 -1.41 -15.38
N VAL A 731 -19.28 -0.82 -14.49
CA VAL A 731 -19.44 0.65 -14.41
C VAL A 731 -18.14 1.36 -14.04
N LYS A 732 -17.16 0.68 -13.42
CA LYS A 732 -15.90 1.33 -13.00
C LYS A 732 -14.96 1.65 -14.16
N GLN A 733 -15.20 1.08 -15.34
CA GLN A 733 -14.41 1.36 -16.54
C GLN A 733 -15.15 2.24 -17.55
N SER A 734 -16.24 2.89 -17.15
CA SER A 734 -17.10 3.63 -18.08
C SER A 734 -16.39 4.86 -18.62
N ARG A 735 -15.70 5.62 -17.76
CA ARG A 735 -14.92 6.80 -18.18
C ARG A 735 -13.86 6.44 -19.21
N PHE A 736 -13.06 5.41 -18.94
CA PHE A 736 -12.03 4.94 -19.88
C PHE A 736 -12.65 4.45 -21.19
N THR A 737 -13.69 3.62 -21.12
CA THR A 737 -14.33 3.07 -22.33
C THR A 737 -14.89 4.19 -23.20
N TYR A 738 -15.58 5.17 -22.60
CA TYR A 738 -16.11 6.32 -23.31
C TYR A 738 -15.00 7.18 -23.93
N ALA A 739 -13.97 7.54 -23.15
CA ALA A 739 -12.83 8.31 -23.65
C ALA A 739 -12.12 7.60 -24.81
N SER A 740 -11.86 6.29 -24.68
CA SER A 740 -11.25 5.47 -25.73
C SER A 740 -12.12 5.42 -26.99
N VAL A 741 -13.44 5.23 -26.86
CA VAL A 741 -14.36 5.25 -28.01
C VAL A 741 -14.31 6.61 -28.72
N MET A 742 -14.33 7.70 -27.96
CA MET A 742 -14.33 9.05 -28.52
C MET A 742 -13.02 9.35 -29.26
N GLU A 743 -11.86 9.13 -28.63
CA GLU A 743 -10.56 9.48 -29.21
C GLU A 743 -10.11 8.49 -30.30
N ASN A 744 -10.27 7.19 -30.09
CA ASN A 744 -9.70 6.18 -30.98
C ASN A 744 -10.63 5.74 -32.11
N ILE A 745 -11.95 5.94 -31.98
CA ILE A 745 -12.93 5.47 -32.97
C ILE A 745 -13.69 6.65 -33.56
N VAL A 746 -14.42 7.42 -32.74
CA VAL A 746 -15.34 8.48 -33.22
C VAL A 746 -14.59 9.59 -33.95
N LYS A 747 -13.59 10.22 -33.31
CA LYS A 747 -12.85 11.34 -33.95
C LYS A 747 -12.11 10.90 -35.20
N LYS A 748 -11.51 9.70 -35.19
CA LYS A 748 -10.86 9.13 -36.39
C LYS A 748 -11.88 8.88 -37.51
N ALA A 749 -13.04 8.30 -37.18
CA ALA A 749 -14.09 8.04 -38.15
C ALA A 749 -14.68 9.32 -38.74
N ALA A 750 -14.87 10.37 -37.92
CA ALA A 750 -15.40 11.66 -38.33
C ALA A 750 -14.42 12.48 -39.18
N ALA A 751 -13.11 12.33 -38.96
CA ALA A 751 -12.04 13.01 -39.68
C ALA A 751 -11.54 12.27 -40.94
N ALA A 752 -11.90 10.99 -41.12
CA ALA A 752 -11.39 10.17 -42.22
C ALA A 752 -11.88 10.68 -43.59
N ASN A 753 -10.93 11.13 -44.41
CA ASN A 753 -11.11 11.59 -45.80
C ASN A 753 -10.42 10.64 -46.82
N ASP A 754 -10.16 9.38 -46.47
CA ASP A 754 -9.51 8.43 -47.38
C ASP A 754 -10.36 8.19 -48.65
N PHE A 755 -9.67 7.86 -49.75
CA PHE A 755 -10.29 7.69 -51.08
C PHE A 755 -11.40 6.60 -51.08
N LEU A 756 -11.20 5.50 -50.34
CA LEU A 756 -12.17 4.40 -50.21
C LEU A 756 -13.36 4.75 -49.29
N THR A 757 -13.13 5.49 -48.21
CA THR A 757 -14.21 5.93 -47.28
C THR A 757 -15.06 7.03 -47.90
N SER A 758 -14.48 7.88 -48.75
CA SER A 758 -15.21 8.92 -49.50
C SER A 758 -16.14 8.36 -50.58
N TRP A 759 -15.88 7.15 -51.08
CA TRP A 759 -16.71 6.47 -52.10
C TRP A 759 -17.80 5.56 -51.51
N THR A 760 -17.68 5.16 -50.23
CA THR A 760 -18.55 4.15 -49.60
C THR A 760 -19.43 4.71 -48.48
N ARG A 761 -19.06 5.83 -47.84
CA ARG A 761 -19.85 6.44 -46.76
C ARG A 761 -20.88 7.42 -47.29
N TYR A 762 -22.13 7.17 -46.94
CA TYR A 762 -23.26 8.05 -47.22
C TYR A 762 -23.29 9.22 -46.21
N ASN A 763 -23.91 10.34 -46.60
CA ASN A 763 -23.99 11.56 -45.80
C ASN A 763 -24.63 11.34 -44.42
N ASP A 764 -25.59 10.42 -44.32
CA ASP A 764 -26.26 10.04 -43.05
C ASP A 764 -25.27 9.50 -42.01
N THR A 765 -24.34 8.65 -42.43
CA THR A 765 -23.33 8.03 -41.58
C THR A 765 -22.32 9.06 -41.09
N LEU A 766 -21.94 10.03 -41.93
CA LEU A 766 -21.06 11.14 -41.54
C LEU A 766 -21.74 12.11 -40.57
N GLU A 767 -23.01 12.43 -40.81
CA GLU A 767 -23.81 13.25 -39.88
C GLU A 767 -23.97 12.56 -38.53
N TRP A 768 -24.16 11.23 -38.52
CA TRP A 768 -24.23 10.45 -37.30
C TRP A 768 -22.91 10.49 -36.50
N TRP A 769 -21.76 10.25 -37.15
CA TRP A 769 -20.44 10.37 -36.49
C TRP A 769 -20.21 11.78 -35.92
N LYS A 770 -20.52 12.82 -36.70
CA LYS A 770 -20.44 14.22 -36.25
C LYS A 770 -21.34 14.50 -35.06
N SER A 771 -22.52 13.88 -35.00
CA SER A 771 -23.47 14.06 -33.88
C SER A 771 -22.94 13.50 -32.56
N ILE A 772 -22.11 12.45 -32.61
CA ILE A 772 -21.44 11.87 -31.45
C ILE A 772 -20.24 12.75 -31.07
N GLU A 773 -19.42 13.13 -32.05
CA GLU A 773 -18.23 13.97 -31.84
C GLU A 773 -18.57 15.33 -31.21
N ASN A 774 -19.56 16.04 -31.75
CA ASN A 774 -20.00 17.34 -31.26
C ASN A 774 -20.95 17.25 -30.06
N GLN A 775 -21.19 16.03 -29.54
CA GLN A 775 -22.04 15.75 -28.38
C GLN A 775 -23.53 16.10 -28.53
N SER A 776 -23.99 16.48 -29.73
CA SER A 776 -25.39 16.86 -29.98
C SER A 776 -26.38 15.72 -29.77
N ILE A 777 -25.96 14.46 -29.91
CA ILE A 777 -26.78 13.28 -29.63
C ILE A 777 -27.14 13.14 -28.14
N PHE A 778 -26.34 13.73 -27.24
CA PHE A 778 -26.57 13.67 -25.79
C PHE A 778 -27.44 14.82 -25.28
N ALA A 779 -27.75 15.81 -26.13
CA ALA A 779 -28.56 16.97 -25.77
C ALA A 779 -29.98 16.55 -25.39
N LYS A 780 -30.55 17.22 -24.37
CA LYS A 780 -31.89 16.91 -23.84
C LYS A 780 -32.99 16.92 -24.93
N GLU A 781 -32.86 17.82 -25.89
CA GLU A 781 -33.80 17.99 -27.02
C GLU A 781 -33.74 16.84 -28.03
N ASN A 782 -32.59 16.18 -28.14
CA ASN A 782 -32.35 15.06 -29.05
C ASN A 782 -32.44 13.71 -28.35
N ASN A 783 -32.61 13.68 -27.03
CA ASN A 783 -32.61 12.45 -26.27
C ASN A 783 -33.78 11.53 -26.67
N THR A 784 -33.46 10.31 -27.08
CA THR A 784 -34.40 9.23 -27.39
C THR A 784 -34.21 8.01 -26.48
N CYS A 785 -33.29 8.09 -25.51
CA CYS A 785 -33.02 7.02 -24.56
C CYS A 785 -33.39 7.46 -23.14
N PHE A 786 -34.12 6.61 -22.42
CA PHE A 786 -34.68 6.94 -21.12
C PHE A 786 -34.56 5.73 -20.17
N GLU A 787 -34.67 6.00 -18.87
CA GLU A 787 -34.69 4.93 -17.87
C GLU A 787 -35.93 4.03 -18.07
N PRO A 788 -35.79 2.69 -17.98
CA PRO A 788 -36.90 1.75 -18.12
C PRO A 788 -38.11 2.07 -17.24
N GLU A 789 -37.87 2.51 -16.01
CA GLU A 789 -38.89 2.88 -15.04
C GLU A 789 -39.70 4.09 -15.48
N GLN A 790 -39.01 5.09 -16.06
CA GLN A 790 -39.61 6.28 -16.61
C GLN A 790 -40.42 5.95 -17.87
N LEU A 791 -39.82 5.19 -18.81
CA LEU A 791 -40.51 4.72 -20.02
C LEU A 791 -41.81 4.01 -19.65
N PHE A 792 -41.75 3.09 -18.68
CA PHE A 792 -42.92 2.32 -18.29
C PHE A 792 -44.02 3.21 -17.70
N THR A 793 -43.67 4.06 -16.73
CA THR A 793 -44.63 4.83 -15.95
C THR A 793 -45.32 5.91 -16.79
N VAL A 794 -44.55 6.65 -17.60
CA VAL A 794 -45.06 7.70 -18.47
C VAL A 794 -45.93 7.11 -19.58
N LEU A 795 -45.46 6.08 -20.27
CA LEU A 795 -46.21 5.47 -21.37
C LEU A 795 -47.49 4.77 -20.88
N TRP A 796 -47.48 4.18 -19.68
CA TRP A 796 -48.69 3.62 -19.07
C TRP A 796 -49.71 4.71 -18.69
N SER A 797 -49.26 5.81 -18.10
CA SER A 797 -50.10 6.99 -17.80
C SER A 797 -50.75 7.57 -19.06
N LEU A 798 -49.98 7.62 -20.15
CA LEU A 798 -50.43 8.11 -21.47
C LEU A 798 -51.43 7.14 -22.14
N SER A 799 -51.16 5.83 -22.08
CA SER A 799 -52.04 4.78 -22.63
C SER A 799 -53.37 4.67 -21.89
N SER A 800 -53.35 4.74 -20.56
CA SER A 800 -54.56 4.61 -19.71
C SER A 800 -55.58 5.73 -19.91
N LYS A 801 -55.14 6.93 -20.30
CA LYS A 801 -56.01 8.09 -20.63
C LYS A 801 -56.69 7.99 -22.01
N ARG A 802 -56.51 6.90 -22.76
CA ARG A 802 -57.06 6.65 -24.12
C ARG A 802 -56.73 7.74 -25.15
N GLN A 803 -55.57 8.38 -25.02
CA GLN A 803 -55.20 9.53 -25.85
C GLN A 803 -54.44 9.18 -27.14
N PHE A 804 -54.18 7.89 -27.40
CA PHE A 804 -53.32 7.44 -28.51
C PHE A 804 -54.06 6.46 -29.42
N LYS A 805 -53.91 6.65 -30.74
CA LYS A 805 -54.36 5.67 -31.74
C LYS A 805 -53.50 4.39 -31.69
N SER A 806 -52.26 4.52 -31.23
CA SER A 806 -51.23 3.47 -31.18
C SER A 806 -51.21 2.64 -29.90
N ARG A 807 -52.32 2.62 -29.14
CA ARG A 807 -52.41 2.02 -27.81
C ARG A 807 -51.90 0.58 -27.73
N MET A 808 -52.23 -0.27 -28.71
CA MET A 808 -51.78 -1.66 -28.70
C MET A 808 -50.27 -1.81 -28.90
N LEU A 809 -49.64 -0.93 -29.68
CA LEU A 809 -48.18 -0.93 -29.86
C LEU A 809 -47.48 -0.55 -28.55
N ILE A 810 -48.03 0.44 -27.83
CA ILE A 810 -47.52 0.87 -26.52
C ILE A 810 -47.69 -0.26 -25.49
N GLU A 811 -48.87 -0.88 -25.40
CA GLU A 811 -49.09 -1.99 -24.47
C GLU A 811 -48.14 -3.18 -24.75
N ASN A 812 -47.92 -3.53 -26.02
CA ASN A 812 -46.97 -4.59 -26.38
C ASN A 812 -45.53 -4.23 -25.99
N PHE A 813 -45.12 -2.97 -26.13
CA PHE A 813 -43.81 -2.51 -25.67
C PHE A 813 -43.67 -2.55 -24.14
N LEU A 814 -44.72 -2.17 -23.39
CA LEU A 814 -44.74 -2.29 -21.93
C LEU A 814 -44.61 -3.77 -21.49
N GLU A 815 -45.22 -4.72 -22.20
CA GLU A 815 -44.98 -6.16 -21.97
C GLU A 815 -43.52 -6.55 -22.18
N GLN A 816 -42.87 -6.02 -23.22
CA GLN A 816 -41.45 -6.27 -23.47
C GLN A 816 -40.55 -5.71 -22.35
N ILE A 817 -40.88 -4.56 -21.75
CA ILE A 817 -40.16 -4.03 -20.59
C ILE A 817 -40.25 -5.00 -19.41
N VAL A 818 -41.46 -5.48 -19.09
CA VAL A 818 -41.66 -6.46 -18.01
C VAL A 818 -40.90 -7.75 -18.30
N GLN A 819 -41.03 -8.29 -19.51
CA GLN A 819 -40.35 -9.52 -19.93
C GLN A 819 -38.81 -9.38 -19.83
N THR A 820 -38.25 -8.25 -20.25
CA THR A 820 -36.80 -7.97 -20.17
C THR A 820 -36.32 -7.87 -18.73
N SER A 821 -37.11 -7.22 -17.87
CA SER A 821 -36.79 -7.00 -16.46
C SER A 821 -36.65 -8.32 -15.69
N LEU A 822 -37.41 -9.34 -16.09
CA LEU A 822 -37.42 -10.68 -15.49
C LEU A 822 -36.23 -11.57 -15.90
N GLN A 823 -35.49 -11.22 -16.95
CA GLN A 823 -34.38 -12.04 -17.45
C GLN A 823 -33.18 -12.00 -16.49
N PRO A 824 -32.37 -13.08 -16.38
CA PRO A 824 -31.16 -13.11 -15.56
C PRO A 824 -29.96 -12.46 -16.28
N LYS A 825 -30.13 -11.22 -16.77
CA LYS A 825 -29.09 -10.43 -17.45
C LYS A 825 -28.69 -9.22 -16.61
N ASN A 826 -27.48 -8.68 -16.86
CA ASN A 826 -27.01 -7.48 -16.18
C ASN A 826 -27.91 -6.26 -16.50
N PRO A 827 -27.94 -5.23 -15.63
CA PRO A 827 -28.81 -4.06 -15.81
C PRO A 827 -28.57 -3.28 -17.12
N GLN A 828 -27.32 -3.10 -17.53
CA GLN A 828 -26.95 -2.33 -18.73
C GLN A 828 -27.49 -2.97 -20.01
N LEU A 829 -27.39 -4.30 -20.12
CA LEU A 829 -27.88 -5.06 -21.26
C LEU A 829 -29.42 -5.01 -21.34
N LYS A 830 -30.11 -5.05 -20.18
CA LYS A 830 -31.56 -4.84 -20.10
C LYS A 830 -31.95 -3.43 -20.56
N TRP A 831 -31.25 -2.42 -20.05
CA TRP A 831 -31.46 -1.02 -20.41
C TRP A 831 -31.29 -0.80 -21.92
N ALA A 832 -30.21 -1.34 -22.50
CA ALA A 832 -29.92 -1.22 -23.94
C ALA A 832 -31.01 -1.88 -24.78
N ARG A 833 -31.42 -3.11 -24.44
CA ARG A 833 -32.49 -3.82 -25.16
C ARG A 833 -33.81 -3.04 -25.13
N ILE A 834 -34.20 -2.52 -23.98
CA ILE A 834 -35.44 -1.75 -23.80
C ILE A 834 -35.41 -0.49 -24.67
N ASN A 835 -34.30 0.25 -24.66
CA ASN A 835 -34.16 1.47 -25.45
C ASN A 835 -34.05 1.20 -26.96
N ILE A 836 -33.48 0.07 -27.38
CA ILE A 836 -33.53 -0.37 -28.80
C ILE A 836 -34.97 -0.60 -29.24
N GLU A 837 -35.77 -1.33 -28.46
CA GLU A 837 -37.18 -1.57 -28.78
C GLU A 837 -38.03 -0.30 -28.70
N PHE A 838 -37.70 0.61 -27.80
CA PHE A 838 -38.34 1.92 -27.73
C PHE A 838 -38.10 2.73 -29.01
N ASN A 839 -36.87 2.78 -29.52
CA ASN A 839 -36.57 3.48 -30.76
C ASN A 839 -37.30 2.85 -31.97
N LYS A 840 -37.46 1.53 -32.00
CA LYS A 840 -38.31 0.86 -33.01
C LYS A 840 -39.79 1.24 -32.88
N LEU A 841 -40.30 1.34 -31.65
CA LEU A 841 -41.65 1.84 -31.39
C LEU A 841 -41.82 3.26 -31.93
N LEU A 842 -40.86 4.16 -31.67
CA LEU A 842 -40.91 5.54 -32.17
C LEU A 842 -40.97 5.60 -33.71
N GLY A 843 -40.33 4.67 -34.41
CA GLY A 843 -40.41 4.55 -35.88
C GLY A 843 -41.74 3.98 -36.39
N SER A 844 -42.49 3.26 -35.55
CA SER A 844 -43.73 2.56 -35.92
C SER A 844 -45.02 3.32 -35.56
N VAL A 845 -44.89 4.42 -34.81
CA VAL A 845 -45.98 5.23 -34.26
C VAL A 845 -46.15 6.51 -35.09
N PRO A 846 -47.39 7.03 -35.29
CA PRO A 846 -47.61 8.28 -36.03
C PRO A 846 -46.83 9.46 -35.45
N VAL A 847 -46.46 10.42 -36.30
CA VAL A 847 -45.61 11.57 -35.94
C VAL A 847 -46.18 12.37 -34.74
N GLU A 848 -47.49 12.55 -34.69
CA GLU A 848 -48.20 13.25 -33.59
C GLU A 848 -48.06 12.51 -32.25
N ASP A 849 -48.31 11.20 -32.26
CA ASP A 849 -48.19 10.32 -31.09
C ASP A 849 -46.72 10.27 -30.61
N ARG A 850 -45.76 10.18 -31.56
CA ARG A 850 -44.31 10.21 -31.29
C ARG A 850 -43.87 11.51 -30.62
N ALA A 851 -44.26 12.66 -31.18
CA ALA A 851 -43.88 13.97 -30.65
C ALA A 851 -44.38 14.14 -29.21
N LYS A 852 -45.65 13.77 -28.96
CA LYS A 852 -46.25 13.84 -27.63
C LYS A 852 -45.60 12.90 -26.61
N MET A 853 -45.24 11.68 -27.01
CA MET A 853 -44.51 10.75 -26.12
C MET A 853 -43.14 11.31 -25.72
N LEU A 854 -42.37 11.83 -26.67
CA LEU A 854 -41.06 12.42 -26.41
C LEU A 854 -41.16 13.70 -25.59
N GLU A 855 -42.16 14.54 -25.83
CA GLU A 855 -42.40 15.76 -25.06
C GLU A 855 -42.62 15.44 -23.58
N GLU A 856 -43.48 14.48 -23.26
CA GLU A 856 -43.78 14.09 -21.87
C GLU A 856 -42.58 13.41 -21.18
N LEU A 857 -41.86 12.53 -21.89
CA LEU A 857 -40.64 11.90 -21.36
C LEU A 857 -39.51 12.92 -21.10
N ARG A 858 -39.45 14.02 -21.84
CA ARG A 858 -38.44 15.08 -21.66
C ARG A 858 -38.82 16.14 -20.61
N LYS A 859 -40.11 16.24 -20.25
CA LYS A 859 -40.63 17.15 -19.21
C LYS A 859 -40.30 16.68 -17.80
N GLU A 860 -40.37 15.38 -17.53
CA GLU A 860 -40.02 14.83 -16.21
C GLU A 860 -38.50 14.89 -15.99
N SER A 861 -38.09 15.65 -14.97
CA SER A 861 -36.67 15.84 -14.59
C SER A 861 -36.26 15.03 -13.36
N ALA A 862 -37.22 14.47 -12.62
CA ALA A 862 -36.95 13.68 -11.42
C ALA A 862 -37.05 12.18 -11.73
N PRO A 863 -36.15 11.34 -11.18
CA PRO A 863 -36.24 9.90 -11.33
C PRO A 863 -37.54 9.37 -10.70
N VAL A 864 -38.23 8.47 -11.41
CA VAL A 864 -39.45 7.82 -10.92
C VAL A 864 -39.11 6.97 -9.70
N SER A 865 -39.85 7.12 -8.60
CA SER A 865 -39.58 6.32 -7.40
C SER A 865 -39.92 4.85 -7.65
N SER A 866 -39.20 3.94 -7.00
CA SER A 866 -39.46 2.49 -7.08
C SER A 866 -40.92 2.15 -6.77
N ASP A 867 -41.54 2.86 -5.81
CA ASP A 867 -42.94 2.66 -5.44
C ASP A 867 -43.90 3.08 -6.55
N GLN A 868 -43.62 4.19 -7.25
CA GLN A 868 -44.42 4.65 -8.39
C GLN A 868 -44.31 3.67 -9.56
N PHE A 869 -43.11 3.20 -9.86
CA PHE A 869 -42.87 2.21 -10.91
C PHE A 869 -43.57 0.88 -10.60
N LEU A 870 -43.46 0.36 -9.38
CA LEU A 870 -44.13 -0.87 -8.96
C LEU A 870 -45.66 -0.72 -8.98
N LYS A 871 -46.19 0.44 -8.57
CA LYS A 871 -47.62 0.74 -8.67
C LYS A 871 -48.09 0.71 -10.12
N ALA A 872 -47.37 1.36 -11.03
CA ALA A 872 -47.68 1.36 -12.46
C ALA A 872 -47.63 -0.07 -13.05
N ASN A 873 -46.61 -0.86 -12.70
CA ASN A 873 -46.49 -2.25 -13.13
C ASN A 873 -47.66 -3.11 -12.64
N ARG A 874 -48.06 -2.95 -11.38
CA ARG A 874 -49.21 -3.64 -10.81
C ARG A 874 -50.49 -3.31 -11.57
N GLU A 875 -50.77 -2.02 -11.79
CA GLU A 875 -51.96 -1.57 -12.52
C GLU A 875 -51.97 -2.12 -13.96
N PHE A 876 -50.82 -2.09 -14.63
CA PHE A 876 -50.67 -2.65 -15.98
C PHE A 876 -50.90 -4.16 -16.03
N LEU A 877 -50.27 -4.93 -15.13
CA LEU A 877 -50.42 -6.39 -15.09
C LEU A 877 -51.87 -6.79 -14.77
N ILE A 878 -52.52 -6.11 -13.81
CA ILE A 878 -53.95 -6.33 -13.51
C ILE A 878 -54.79 -6.02 -14.75
N HIS A 879 -54.53 -4.91 -15.45
CA HIS A 879 -55.24 -4.55 -16.68
C HIS A 879 -55.11 -5.65 -17.76
N ARG A 880 -53.91 -6.17 -17.99
CA ARG A 880 -53.67 -7.22 -19.00
C ARG A 880 -54.28 -8.55 -18.59
N LEU A 881 -54.13 -8.98 -17.34
CA LEU A 881 -54.74 -10.20 -16.81
C LEU A 881 -56.27 -10.17 -16.88
N ALA A 882 -56.89 -9.06 -16.43
CA ALA A 882 -58.33 -8.87 -16.53
C ALA A 882 -58.80 -8.85 -17.99
N SER A 883 -58.01 -8.28 -18.91
CA SER A 883 -58.30 -8.31 -20.35
C SER A 883 -58.25 -9.73 -20.93
N CYS A 884 -57.23 -10.53 -20.57
CA CYS A 884 -57.11 -11.93 -21.00
C CYS A 884 -58.29 -12.78 -20.49
N GLY A 885 -58.57 -12.72 -19.18
CA GLY A 885 -59.69 -13.45 -18.58
C GLY A 885 -61.07 -13.00 -19.08
N ALA A 886 -61.24 -11.71 -19.38
CA ALA A 886 -62.49 -11.19 -19.95
C ALA A 886 -62.71 -11.64 -21.40
N ARG A 887 -61.65 -11.70 -22.22
CA ARG A 887 -61.73 -12.24 -23.59
C ARG A 887 -62.18 -13.70 -23.59
N GLU A 888 -61.59 -14.51 -22.72
CA GLU A 888 -61.95 -15.93 -22.61
C GLU A 888 -63.37 -16.13 -22.03
N GLY A 889 -63.77 -15.28 -21.07
CA GLY A 889 -65.14 -15.25 -20.55
C GLY A 889 -66.19 -14.88 -21.60
N CYS A 890 -65.85 -14.00 -22.55
CA CYS A 890 -66.75 -13.58 -23.63
C CYS A 890 -66.97 -14.68 -24.69
N LYS A 891 -65.95 -15.50 -24.99
CA LYS A 891 -66.06 -16.62 -25.95
C LYS A 891 -67.16 -17.63 -25.57
N ARG A 892 -67.51 -17.72 -24.28
CA ARG A 892 -68.55 -18.64 -23.76
C ARG A 892 -69.98 -18.11 -23.84
N ARG A 893 -70.20 -16.83 -24.13
CA ARG A 893 -71.56 -16.25 -24.34
C ARG A 893 -71.72 -15.73 -25.76
N ILE A 894 -71.42 -16.58 -26.74
CA ILE A 894 -71.94 -16.43 -28.09
C ILE A 894 -73.40 -16.89 -28.02
N GLY A 895 -74.32 -15.96 -27.77
CA GLY A 895 -75.75 -16.20 -28.03
C GLY A 895 -76.01 -16.29 -29.54
N LEU A 896 -77.25 -16.57 -29.95
CA LEU A 896 -77.67 -16.72 -31.36
C LEU A 896 -77.24 -15.57 -32.32
N PHE A 897 -76.79 -14.42 -31.79
CA PHE A 897 -76.31 -13.24 -32.54
C PHE A 897 -74.84 -12.83 -32.25
N GLY A 898 -73.99 -13.74 -31.76
CA GLY A 898 -72.53 -13.59 -31.89
C GLY A 898 -71.78 -12.65 -30.94
N ALA A 899 -72.43 -11.72 -30.22
CA ALA A 899 -71.80 -10.97 -29.13
C ALA A 899 -72.88 -10.33 -28.23
N ASN A 900 -72.72 -10.39 -26.91
CA ASN A 900 -73.55 -9.62 -25.97
C ASN A 900 -72.85 -8.28 -25.69
N PRO A 901 -73.34 -7.14 -26.23
CA PRO A 901 -72.68 -5.84 -26.07
C PRO A 901 -72.51 -5.50 -24.60
N GLY A 902 -71.27 -5.22 -24.17
CA GLY A 902 -70.95 -4.89 -22.78
C GLY A 902 -70.55 -6.06 -21.88
N ALA A 903 -70.67 -7.32 -22.31
CA ALA A 903 -70.19 -8.47 -21.54
C ALA A 903 -68.69 -8.39 -21.23
N PHE A 904 -67.88 -7.95 -22.20
CA PHE A 904 -66.44 -7.71 -22.00
C PHE A 904 -66.19 -6.69 -20.89
N LYS A 905 -66.93 -5.58 -20.87
CA LYS A 905 -66.78 -4.52 -19.88
C LYS A 905 -67.13 -5.02 -18.47
N LEU A 906 -68.20 -5.81 -18.35
CA LEU A 906 -68.63 -6.42 -17.08
C LEU A 906 -67.59 -7.41 -16.56
N PHE A 907 -67.15 -8.38 -17.38
CA PHE A 907 -66.12 -9.35 -16.98
C PHE A 907 -64.78 -8.69 -16.66
N TYR A 908 -64.39 -7.68 -17.44
CA TYR A 908 -63.16 -6.92 -17.21
C TYR A 908 -63.22 -6.18 -15.86
N GLN A 909 -64.35 -5.52 -15.53
CA GLN A 909 -64.52 -4.83 -14.26
C GLN A 909 -64.53 -5.82 -13.09
N GLU A 910 -65.25 -6.93 -13.20
CA GLU A 910 -65.30 -7.98 -12.18
C GLU A 910 -63.90 -8.57 -11.89
N LEU A 911 -63.15 -8.91 -12.94
CA LEU A 911 -61.79 -9.46 -12.80
C LEU A 911 -60.81 -8.42 -12.28
N THR A 912 -60.94 -7.15 -12.68
CA THR A 912 -60.11 -6.06 -12.16
C THR A 912 -60.28 -5.90 -10.66
N GLU A 913 -61.53 -5.85 -10.15
CA GLU A 913 -61.79 -5.77 -8.71
C GLU A 913 -61.29 -7.01 -7.96
N LYS A 914 -61.50 -8.20 -8.51
CA LYS A 914 -61.03 -9.46 -7.91
C LYS A 914 -59.50 -9.56 -7.88
N LEU A 915 -58.79 -8.96 -8.85
CA LEU A 915 -57.32 -8.98 -8.94
C LEU A 915 -56.65 -7.86 -8.13
N LYS A 916 -57.33 -6.76 -7.82
CA LYS A 916 -56.79 -5.66 -6.98
C LYS A 916 -56.28 -6.15 -5.63
N GLU A 917 -55.11 -5.68 -5.20
CA GLU A 917 -54.48 -5.96 -3.90
C GLU A 917 -54.25 -4.66 -3.12
N GLU A 918 -54.22 -4.75 -1.79
CA GLU A 918 -53.64 -3.70 -0.91
C GLU A 918 -52.12 -3.65 -1.06
N MET A 919 -51.48 -2.62 -0.50
CA MET A 919 -50.09 -2.22 -0.79
C MET A 919 -49.09 -3.38 -0.84
N PHE A 920 -48.37 -3.47 -1.95
CA PHE A 920 -47.32 -4.46 -2.20
C PHE A 920 -45.95 -3.79 -2.05
N ILE A 921 -45.05 -4.42 -1.29
CA ILE A 921 -43.65 -4.02 -1.12
C ILE A 921 -42.80 -5.18 -1.64
N GLY A 922 -42.03 -4.99 -2.72
CA GLY A 922 -41.20 -6.06 -3.28
C GLY A 922 -40.82 -5.83 -4.75
N SER A 923 -40.18 -6.84 -5.40
CA SER A 923 -39.76 -6.76 -6.81
C SER A 923 -40.85 -7.23 -7.79
N ILE A 924 -40.69 -6.94 -9.10
CA ILE A 924 -41.59 -7.42 -10.17
C ILE A 924 -41.74 -8.96 -10.13
N LYS A 925 -40.65 -9.69 -9.86
CA LYS A 925 -40.68 -11.15 -9.74
C LYS A 925 -41.57 -11.62 -8.59
N SER A 926 -41.50 -10.93 -7.45
CA SER A 926 -42.38 -11.22 -6.31
C SER A 926 -43.83 -10.85 -6.60
N LEU A 927 -44.08 -9.72 -7.29
CA LEU A 927 -45.42 -9.32 -7.73
C LEU A 927 -46.05 -10.38 -8.64
N MET A 928 -45.30 -10.92 -9.59
CA MET A 928 -45.77 -12.01 -10.45
C MET A 928 -46.11 -13.28 -9.67
N GLY A 929 -45.26 -13.67 -8.71
CA GLY A 929 -45.53 -14.84 -7.86
C GLY A 929 -46.78 -14.68 -6.99
N THR A 930 -47.05 -13.46 -6.51
CA THR A 930 -48.27 -13.15 -5.77
C THR A 930 -49.51 -13.20 -6.67
N LEU A 931 -49.44 -12.56 -7.84
CA LEU A 931 -50.54 -12.59 -8.83
C LEU A 931 -50.84 -14.02 -9.29
N GLN A 932 -49.82 -14.85 -9.51
CA GLN A 932 -50.00 -16.27 -9.86
C GLN A 932 -50.78 -17.02 -8.78
N LYS A 933 -50.36 -16.94 -7.51
CA LYS A 933 -51.06 -17.59 -6.38
C LYS A 933 -52.50 -17.10 -6.23
N LYS A 934 -52.77 -15.85 -6.59
CA LYS A 934 -54.11 -15.27 -6.53
C LYS A 934 -54.99 -15.79 -7.67
N ILE A 935 -54.46 -15.90 -8.89
CA ILE A 935 -55.17 -16.51 -10.03
C ILE A 935 -55.53 -17.96 -9.73
N GLU A 936 -54.64 -18.72 -9.11
CA GLU A 936 -54.90 -20.11 -8.69
C GLU A 936 -56.04 -20.23 -7.66
N LYS A 937 -56.30 -19.18 -6.88
CA LYS A 937 -57.35 -19.10 -5.84
C LYS A 937 -58.61 -18.36 -6.28
N LEU A 938 -58.62 -17.77 -7.48
CA LEU A 938 -59.72 -16.96 -7.97
C LEU A 938 -60.93 -17.84 -8.32
N ALA A 939 -62.11 -17.48 -7.81
CA ALA A 939 -63.38 -18.10 -8.20
C ALA A 939 -63.81 -17.65 -9.62
N VAL A 940 -63.13 -18.18 -10.63
CA VAL A 940 -63.36 -17.97 -12.08
C VAL A 940 -63.35 -19.32 -12.80
N SER A 941 -63.76 -19.37 -14.07
CA SER A 941 -63.71 -20.64 -14.81
C SER A 941 -62.26 -21.09 -15.08
N LYS A 942 -62.02 -22.40 -15.12
CA LYS A 942 -60.69 -23.00 -15.35
C LYS A 942 -60.00 -22.46 -16.62
N LEU A 943 -60.74 -22.28 -17.71
CA LEU A 943 -60.20 -21.67 -18.94
C LEU A 943 -59.77 -20.21 -18.77
N GLN A 944 -60.47 -19.43 -17.94
CA GLN A 944 -60.07 -18.04 -17.64
C GLN A 944 -58.83 -17.99 -16.76
N SER A 945 -58.72 -18.86 -15.74
CA SER A 945 -57.51 -18.97 -14.94
C SER A 945 -56.33 -19.44 -15.77
N ASP A 946 -56.53 -20.45 -16.63
CA ASP A 946 -55.48 -21.00 -17.50
C ASP A 946 -54.98 -19.94 -18.49
N SER A 947 -55.86 -19.15 -19.10
CA SER A 947 -55.47 -18.04 -20.00
C SER A 947 -54.68 -16.93 -19.28
N MET A 948 -55.03 -16.62 -18.04
CA MET A 948 -54.30 -15.64 -17.21
C MET A 948 -52.92 -16.18 -16.77
N LEU A 949 -52.83 -17.47 -16.42
CA LEU A 949 -51.57 -18.13 -16.06
C LEU A 949 -50.66 -18.29 -17.28
N GLU A 950 -51.20 -18.65 -18.45
CA GLU A 950 -50.47 -18.73 -19.71
C GLU A 950 -49.83 -17.38 -20.07
N TYR A 951 -50.55 -16.27 -19.83
CA TYR A 951 -50.00 -14.93 -20.01
C TYR A 951 -48.81 -14.63 -19.07
N LEU A 952 -48.90 -14.97 -17.77
CA LEU A 952 -47.78 -14.79 -16.83
C LEU A 952 -46.59 -15.69 -17.18
N GLN A 953 -46.86 -16.92 -17.63
CA GLN A 953 -45.84 -17.83 -18.13
C GLN A 953 -45.16 -17.25 -19.37
N LYS A 954 -45.93 -16.69 -20.31
CA LYS A 954 -45.41 -16.00 -21.50
C LYS A 954 -44.45 -14.86 -21.11
N LEU A 955 -44.81 -14.01 -20.13
CA LEU A 955 -43.92 -12.95 -19.65
C LEU A 955 -42.64 -13.48 -18.98
N SER A 956 -42.68 -14.69 -18.45
CA SER A 956 -41.52 -15.35 -17.81
C SER A 956 -40.68 -16.16 -18.80
N THR A 957 -41.09 -16.28 -20.06
CA THR A 957 -40.33 -17.04 -21.07
C THR A 957 -38.96 -16.40 -21.31
N THR A 958 -37.94 -17.26 -21.36
CA THR A 958 -36.57 -16.83 -21.67
C THR A 958 -36.52 -16.29 -23.08
N ILE A 959 -35.96 -15.09 -23.24
CA ILE A 959 -35.72 -14.49 -24.55
C ILE A 959 -34.49 -15.20 -25.15
N THR A 960 -34.71 -16.07 -26.12
CA THR A 960 -33.65 -16.82 -26.82
C THR A 960 -33.05 -15.99 -27.95
N ALA A 961 -31.75 -16.15 -28.17
CA ALA A 961 -31.07 -15.63 -29.36
C ALA A 961 -31.57 -16.39 -30.61
N GLN A 962 -31.76 -15.71 -31.74
CA GLN A 962 -32.03 -16.39 -33.00
C GLN A 962 -30.80 -17.19 -33.45
N PRO A 963 -30.95 -18.43 -33.96
CA PRO A 963 -29.84 -19.21 -34.46
C PRO A 963 -29.17 -18.51 -35.66
N SER A 964 -27.84 -18.51 -35.66
CA SER A 964 -27.01 -18.11 -36.79
C SER A 964 -27.28 -19.05 -37.97
N PRO A 965 -27.48 -18.56 -39.21
CA PRO A 965 -27.26 -19.42 -40.36
C PRO A 965 -25.76 -19.74 -40.39
N GLU A 966 -25.42 -21.00 -40.16
CA GLU A 966 -24.08 -21.52 -40.45
C GLU A 966 -23.75 -21.21 -41.91
N LYS A 967 -22.77 -20.34 -42.15
CA LYS A 967 -22.12 -20.23 -43.45
C LYS A 967 -21.33 -21.51 -43.67
N GLY A 968 -21.98 -22.53 -44.22
CA GLY A 968 -21.34 -23.51 -45.07
C GLY A 968 -21.20 -22.90 -46.46
N VAL A 969 -20.13 -22.13 -46.70
CA VAL A 969 -19.70 -21.80 -48.05
C VAL A 969 -18.20 -22.07 -48.11
N THR A 970 -17.87 -23.16 -48.81
CA THR A 970 -16.53 -23.56 -49.22
C THR A 970 -15.90 -22.47 -50.10
N ILE A 971 -14.59 -22.26 -49.92
CA ILE A 971 -13.74 -21.18 -50.46
C ILE A 971 -13.54 -21.23 -52.01
N GLU A 972 -14.33 -21.98 -52.78
CA GLU A 972 -14.06 -22.17 -54.21
C GLU A 972 -14.84 -21.26 -55.18
N ASP A 973 -15.86 -20.51 -54.74
CA ASP A 973 -16.71 -19.72 -55.66
C ASP A 973 -16.42 -18.20 -55.73
N GLU A 974 -15.54 -17.66 -54.88
CA GLU A 974 -15.24 -16.20 -54.87
C GLU A 974 -14.30 -15.75 -56.00
N HIS A 975 -13.57 -16.66 -56.64
CA HIS A 975 -12.65 -16.30 -57.73
C HIS A 975 -13.34 -16.07 -59.09
N VAL A 976 -14.54 -16.63 -59.30
CA VAL A 976 -15.24 -16.55 -60.60
C VAL A 976 -16.13 -15.30 -60.72
N ALA A 977 -16.63 -14.77 -59.60
CA ALA A 977 -17.50 -13.58 -59.63
C ALA A 977 -16.74 -12.26 -59.81
N MET A 978 -15.45 -12.20 -59.43
CA MET A 978 -14.65 -10.97 -59.51
C MET A 978 -14.02 -10.75 -60.90
N GLU A 979 -13.81 -11.81 -61.69
CA GLU A 979 -13.33 -11.68 -63.09
C GLU A 979 -14.46 -11.29 -64.06
N LEU A 980 -15.72 -11.58 -63.77
CA LEU A 980 -16.87 -11.21 -64.62
C LEU A 980 -17.36 -9.77 -64.43
N ALA A 981 -16.89 -9.06 -63.41
CA ALA A 981 -17.23 -7.64 -63.16
C ALA A 981 -16.15 -6.66 -63.67
N LEU A 982 -14.99 -7.17 -64.08
CA LEU A 982 -13.87 -6.39 -64.64
C LEU A 982 -13.69 -6.58 -66.17
N ALA A 983 -14.61 -7.30 -66.82
CA ALA A 983 -14.81 -7.35 -68.28
C ALA A 983 -16.14 -6.65 -68.62
#